data_AF-A0A8H6PI26-F1
#
_entry.id   AF-A0A8H6PI26-F1
#
_cell.length_a   1.000
_cell.length_b   1.000
_cell.length_c   1.000
_cell.angle_alpha   90.00
_cell.angle_beta   90.00
_cell.angle_gamma   90.00
#
_symmetry.space_group_name_H-M   'P 1'
#
loop_
_entity.id
_entity.type
_entity.pdbx_description
1 polymer ?
#
loop_
_entity_poly.entity_id
_entity_poly.type
_entity_poly.pdbx_seq_one_letter_code
_entity_poly.pdbx_strand_id
1 'polypeptide(L)'
;MVGRVSGMCEESHPPIIFAVFQHVRVGGAINSNLQKDQCAKQAGAVNPNCIAASLLLHLTPKSSAYLENIWVWVADHDLDVITQDQIDVYSARGVLIESQLAWLYGTASEHSVLYQYQLSGAQNILMGMIQTESPYFQPAPPAPAPFSTGVFPNDPLFDNCEADSLTCGFSWAVRILDSSSIYILGSGLYSWFSNYSQDCVKTENCQARGFEIEESYDIWIYNLCTKAIVEMISPVKSVPTYAKDNMNGFLASILAWLNGAKQTAGQRDFPGFILYTSAALEEYDFPMACKTALMERIKCDSYMLMFMEPSYHGTLYNDTLTDSICDAGCGDGLSRWFDSVSQNCAGYNITGAVPPMLGGRLWAAYNETCIKDTQTGDYCNDVIDNFTLVDSIDAMPESEMCSYCYVERLQMVQRTPYSFYNEYYQSVLETVHERCGLTGSTDILPSPITLPEEEEPICLSGITHTTVEGDTCDSIAQANSLSSAALYMGNQDQIYNCSKISANLNLCLPLPCSQTYILQPDDTCTTIESVASLELGDLRAFNPWISFACDNLHIASEIYGKTLCLTPQGGVHNSSAPSNGSSTAPTISDGYVYAATPPPTNATIAENSTINCGRWYEAVGNDTCAEICVKSGITSPLFVAVNPSLDSMDCTASLHTGWTYCVGPTYTWNLTSTDDDPIPSPSSSAAVAASSAAGVW
;
A
#
# COMPACT_ATOMS: atom_id res chain seq x y z
N MET A 1 24.00 19.17 -43.84
CA MET A 1 24.97 18.70 -42.83
C MET A 1 24.22 17.77 -41.91
N VAL A 2 24.42 16.47 -42.04
CA VAL A 2 23.87 15.47 -41.13
C VAL A 2 24.90 15.31 -40.01
N GLY A 3 24.62 15.89 -38.85
CA GLY A 3 25.47 15.77 -37.68
C GLY A 3 25.24 14.42 -37.00
N ARG A 4 26.24 13.55 -37.04
CA ARG A 4 26.31 12.37 -36.17
C ARG A 4 26.32 12.84 -34.71
N VAL A 5 25.35 12.40 -33.93
CA VAL A 5 25.48 12.34 -32.47
C VAL A 5 26.30 11.09 -32.17
N SER A 6 27.60 11.26 -31.92
CA SER A 6 28.44 10.20 -31.36
C SER A 6 28.14 10.11 -29.87
N GLY A 7 27.78 8.90 -29.42
CA GLY A 7 27.49 8.61 -28.02
C GLY A 7 28.69 8.86 -27.11
N MET A 8 28.42 9.59 -26.04
CA MET A 8 29.09 9.38 -24.76
C MET A 8 28.14 8.50 -23.94
N CYS A 9 28.51 7.24 -23.77
CA CYS A 9 27.92 6.37 -22.77
C CYS A 9 28.54 6.74 -21.43
N GLU A 10 27.87 7.59 -20.65
CA GLU A 10 28.06 7.66 -19.21
C GLU A 10 26.73 8.08 -18.58
N GLU A 11 26.27 7.25 -17.65
CA GLU A 11 25.00 7.22 -16.91
C GLU A 11 23.73 6.78 -17.68
N SER A 12 23.09 5.77 -17.09
CA SER A 12 21.95 5.01 -17.57
C SER A 12 20.66 5.84 -17.59
N HIS A 13 20.43 6.62 -18.64
CA HIS A 13 19.10 7.18 -18.90
C HIS A 13 18.14 6.09 -19.43
N PRO A 14 16.89 6.04 -18.94
CA PRO A 14 15.89 5.12 -19.48
C PRO A 14 15.68 5.37 -20.99
N PRO A 15 15.34 4.33 -21.77
CA PRO A 15 15.11 4.48 -23.21
C PRO A 15 13.97 5.49 -23.48
N ILE A 16 14.22 6.44 -24.39
CA ILE A 16 13.20 7.41 -24.82
C ILE A 16 12.29 6.75 -25.85
N ILE A 17 10.98 6.79 -25.61
CA ILE A 17 9.97 6.37 -26.59
C ILE A 17 9.83 7.48 -27.63
N PHE A 18 9.94 7.12 -28.91
CA PHE A 18 9.71 8.03 -30.04
C PHE A 18 8.40 7.68 -30.74
N ALA A 19 7.46 8.64 -30.78
CA ALA A 19 6.23 8.54 -31.54
C ALA A 19 6.06 9.76 -32.46
N VAL A 20 5.89 9.51 -33.75
CA VAL A 20 5.69 10.54 -34.77
C VAL A 20 4.50 10.12 -35.65
N PHE A 21 3.56 11.04 -35.93
CA PHE A 21 2.35 10.78 -36.73
C PHE A 21 1.44 9.67 -36.18
N GLN A 22 1.40 9.50 -34.86
CA GLN A 22 0.45 8.61 -34.19
C GLN A 22 -0.67 9.45 -33.56
N HIS A 23 -1.92 9.10 -33.83
CA HIS A 23 -3.07 9.86 -33.35
C HIS A 23 -3.95 8.98 -32.48
N VAL A 24 -4.54 9.57 -31.44
CA VAL A 24 -5.59 8.95 -30.64
C VAL A 24 -6.89 9.62 -31.06
N ARG A 25 -7.79 8.86 -31.69
CA ARG A 25 -9.12 9.32 -32.09
C ARG A 25 -10.16 8.48 -31.37
N VAL A 26 -11.07 9.16 -30.66
CA VAL A 26 -12.15 8.51 -29.92
C VAL A 26 -13.49 9.03 -30.40
N GLY A 27 -14.24 8.16 -31.07
CA GLY A 27 -15.55 8.45 -31.64
C GLY A 27 -15.51 9.11 -33.02
N GLY A 28 -16.70 9.45 -33.53
CA GLY A 28 -16.87 10.15 -34.81
C GLY A 28 -16.41 9.37 -36.04
N ALA A 29 -16.35 8.03 -35.94
CA ALA A 29 -15.87 7.16 -37.00
C ALA A 29 -16.77 5.94 -37.20
N ILE A 30 -16.84 5.42 -38.43
CA ILE A 30 -17.56 4.19 -38.77
C ILE A 30 -17.10 3.05 -37.85
N ASN A 31 -18.06 2.30 -37.33
CA ASN A 31 -17.89 1.18 -36.40
C ASN A 31 -17.33 1.55 -35.00
N SER A 32 -17.19 2.84 -34.68
CA SER A 32 -16.87 3.24 -33.30
C SER A 32 -18.04 3.10 -32.33
N ASN A 33 -19.27 2.94 -32.85
CA ASN A 33 -20.54 3.04 -32.11
C ASN A 33 -20.74 4.39 -31.38
N LEU A 34 -19.97 5.40 -31.77
CA LEU A 34 -19.93 6.74 -31.21
C LEU A 34 -20.10 7.76 -32.34
N GLN A 35 -21.08 7.50 -33.20
CA GLN A 35 -21.45 8.34 -34.35
C GLN A 35 -22.72 9.13 -34.04
N LYS A 36 -23.17 9.95 -34.99
CA LYS A 36 -24.36 10.80 -34.82
C LYS A 36 -25.60 10.02 -34.36
N ASP A 37 -25.82 8.83 -34.91
CA ASP A 37 -27.02 8.03 -34.60
C ASP A 37 -27.06 7.56 -33.14
N GLN A 38 -25.91 7.44 -32.47
CA GLN A 38 -25.81 7.04 -31.07
C GLN A 38 -25.60 8.23 -30.12
N CYS A 39 -24.83 9.22 -30.55
CA CYS A 39 -24.27 10.27 -29.71
C CYS A 39 -24.59 11.67 -30.25
N ALA A 40 -25.80 11.88 -30.80
CA ALA A 40 -26.22 13.19 -31.27
C ALA A 40 -26.09 14.26 -30.17
N LYS A 41 -25.61 15.46 -30.55
CA LYS A 41 -25.52 16.58 -29.61
C LYS A 41 -26.86 16.93 -28.95
N GLN A 42 -26.80 17.44 -27.73
CA GLN A 42 -27.96 17.97 -27.00
C GLN A 42 -29.11 16.96 -26.86
N ALA A 43 -28.79 15.68 -26.63
CA ALA A 43 -29.76 14.61 -26.41
C ALA A 43 -30.61 14.79 -25.13
N GLY A 44 -30.33 15.82 -24.32
CA GLY A 44 -31.07 16.21 -23.11
C GLY A 44 -30.55 15.59 -21.81
N ALA A 45 -29.84 14.46 -21.88
CA ALA A 45 -29.13 13.84 -20.77
C ALA A 45 -27.86 13.15 -21.29
N VAL A 46 -26.90 12.91 -20.38
CA VAL A 46 -25.71 12.12 -20.71
C VAL A 46 -26.15 10.72 -21.13
N ASN A 47 -25.75 10.29 -22.32
CA ASN A 47 -25.90 8.91 -22.77
C ASN A 47 -24.69 8.08 -22.28
N PRO A 48 -24.87 7.11 -21.37
CA PRO A 48 -23.76 6.29 -20.88
C PRO A 48 -23.04 5.51 -21.99
N ASN A 49 -23.74 5.18 -23.09
CA ASN A 49 -23.14 4.50 -24.25
C ASN A 49 -22.19 5.41 -25.05
N CYS A 50 -22.20 6.72 -24.78
CA CYS A 50 -21.29 7.69 -25.39
C CYS A 50 -20.07 8.00 -24.52
N ILE A 51 -19.93 7.35 -23.36
CA ILE A 51 -18.72 7.39 -22.53
C ILE A 51 -17.69 6.47 -23.16
N ALA A 52 -16.57 7.04 -23.58
CA ALA A 52 -15.64 6.37 -24.48
C ALA A 52 -14.27 6.06 -23.85
N ALA A 53 -13.77 6.91 -22.96
CA ALA A 53 -12.45 6.71 -22.36
C ALA A 53 -12.28 7.38 -20.98
N SER A 54 -11.39 6.81 -20.16
CA SER A 54 -10.99 7.37 -18.87
C SER A 54 -9.77 8.29 -18.96
N LEU A 55 -8.82 7.99 -19.85
CA LEU A 55 -7.61 8.77 -20.13
C LEU A 55 -7.08 8.35 -21.51
N LEU A 56 -6.67 9.30 -22.34
CA LEU A 56 -6.24 9.01 -23.71
C LEU A 56 -4.73 8.78 -23.83
N LEU A 57 -3.92 9.51 -23.06
CA LEU A 57 -2.47 9.34 -23.03
C LEU A 57 -1.91 9.59 -21.63
N HIS A 58 -1.10 8.64 -21.13
CA HIS A 58 -0.44 8.74 -19.83
C HIS A 58 1.08 8.59 -19.97
N LEU A 59 1.82 9.67 -19.71
CA LEU A 59 3.27 9.62 -19.55
C LEU A 59 3.57 9.43 -18.06
N THR A 60 3.74 8.17 -17.65
CA THR A 60 3.95 7.79 -16.24
C THR A 60 5.27 8.33 -15.67
N PRO A 61 5.48 8.32 -14.33
CA PRO A 61 6.69 8.88 -13.71
C PRO A 61 8.01 8.27 -14.21
N LYS A 62 8.00 6.98 -14.56
CA LYS A 62 9.18 6.24 -15.06
C LYS A 62 9.38 6.39 -16.58
N SER A 63 8.49 7.09 -17.28
CA SER A 63 8.54 7.23 -18.73
C SER A 63 9.51 8.33 -19.19
N SER A 64 9.90 8.28 -20.46
CA SER A 64 10.53 9.39 -21.17
C SER A 64 10.08 9.35 -22.63
N ALA A 65 9.62 10.48 -23.18
CA ALA A 65 8.92 10.48 -24.47
C ALA A 65 9.31 11.65 -25.37
N TYR A 66 9.44 11.36 -26.67
CA TYR A 66 9.46 12.33 -27.74
C TYR A 66 8.21 12.11 -28.61
N LEU A 67 7.31 13.07 -28.61
CA LEU A 67 6.02 13.04 -29.30
C LEU A 67 6.00 14.16 -30.35
N GLU A 68 5.89 13.81 -31.62
CA GLU A 68 5.78 14.80 -32.71
C GLU A 68 4.55 14.55 -33.57
N ASN A 69 3.79 15.62 -33.82
CA ASN A 69 2.55 15.58 -34.61
C ASN A 69 1.57 14.50 -34.12
N ILE A 70 1.26 14.57 -32.83
CA ILE A 70 0.29 13.70 -32.15
C ILE A 70 -1.01 14.48 -31.95
N TRP A 71 -2.13 13.89 -32.35
CA TRP A 71 -3.46 14.47 -32.13
C TRP A 71 -4.26 13.53 -31.24
N VAL A 72 -4.65 14.02 -30.06
CA VAL A 72 -5.43 13.33 -29.05
C VAL A 72 -6.83 13.93 -29.06
N TRP A 73 -7.71 13.37 -29.88
CA TRP A 73 -8.99 13.96 -30.23
C TRP A 73 -10.16 13.10 -29.76
N VAL A 74 -11.01 13.71 -28.95
CA VAL A 74 -12.34 13.20 -28.65
C VAL A 74 -13.30 13.83 -29.64
N ALA A 75 -14.08 13.03 -30.35
CA ALA A 75 -14.83 13.51 -31.49
C ALA A 75 -15.92 14.52 -31.08
N ASP A 76 -15.80 15.75 -31.60
CA ASP A 76 -16.82 16.79 -31.51
C ASP A 76 -17.85 16.71 -32.65
N HIS A 77 -17.51 16.00 -33.74
CA HIS A 77 -18.39 15.73 -34.88
C HIS A 77 -18.11 14.36 -35.53
N ASP A 78 -19.09 13.85 -36.27
CA ASP A 78 -19.00 12.61 -37.04
C ASP A 78 -18.27 12.85 -38.37
N LEU A 79 -17.09 12.26 -38.53
CA LEU A 79 -16.23 12.47 -39.71
C LEU A 79 -16.69 11.71 -40.94
N ASP A 80 -17.45 10.62 -40.76
CA ASP A 80 -17.78 9.69 -41.84
C ASP A 80 -19.18 9.95 -42.44
N VAL A 81 -19.82 11.06 -42.06
CA VAL A 81 -21.05 11.57 -42.68
C VAL A 81 -20.80 12.91 -43.40
N ILE A 82 -21.46 13.12 -44.53
CA ILE A 82 -21.28 14.31 -45.38
C ILE A 82 -21.57 15.61 -44.62
N THR A 83 -22.55 15.57 -43.72
CA THR A 83 -23.02 16.72 -42.93
C THR A 83 -22.10 17.10 -41.79
N GLN A 84 -21.14 16.25 -41.41
CA GLN A 84 -20.26 16.41 -40.24
C GLN A 84 -21.02 16.86 -39.00
N ASP A 85 -22.09 16.14 -38.67
CA ASP A 85 -22.94 16.50 -37.54
C ASP A 85 -22.16 16.44 -36.23
N GLN A 86 -22.35 17.46 -35.39
CA GLN A 86 -21.78 17.51 -34.05
C GLN A 86 -22.36 16.42 -33.13
N ILE A 87 -21.51 15.87 -32.27
CA ILE A 87 -21.82 14.74 -31.38
C ILE A 87 -21.29 14.95 -29.97
N ASP A 88 -21.93 14.31 -29.00
CA ASP A 88 -21.52 14.28 -27.59
C ASP A 88 -20.79 12.97 -27.28
N VAL A 89 -19.46 12.96 -27.38
CA VAL A 89 -18.60 11.84 -26.94
C VAL A 89 -17.86 12.25 -25.66
N TYR A 90 -17.89 11.40 -24.64
CA TYR A 90 -17.30 11.72 -23.34
C TYR A 90 -16.01 10.94 -23.11
N SER A 91 -14.89 11.65 -23.02
CA SER A 91 -13.64 11.15 -22.44
C SER A 91 -13.30 12.00 -21.22
N ALA A 92 -12.87 11.38 -20.13
CA ALA A 92 -12.59 12.14 -18.91
C ALA A 92 -11.34 13.02 -19.06
N ARG A 93 -10.25 12.48 -19.62
CA ARG A 93 -8.92 13.09 -19.57
C ARG A 93 -8.21 12.97 -20.91
N GLY A 94 -7.53 14.03 -21.33
CA GLY A 94 -6.71 14.03 -22.55
C GLY A 94 -5.34 13.39 -22.29
N VAL A 95 -4.38 14.23 -21.90
CA VAL A 95 -2.98 13.86 -21.69
C VAL A 95 -2.57 14.13 -20.25
N LEU A 96 -2.19 13.08 -19.52
CA LEU A 96 -1.58 13.17 -18.19
C LEU A 96 -0.07 12.95 -18.30
N ILE A 97 0.71 13.89 -17.76
CA ILE A 97 2.17 13.90 -17.80
C ILE A 97 2.69 13.92 -16.37
N GLU A 98 3.31 12.82 -15.95
CA GLU A 98 4.07 12.69 -14.70
C GLU A 98 5.56 12.39 -14.99
N SER A 99 5.91 12.28 -16.27
CA SER A 99 7.27 12.04 -16.76
C SER A 99 8.27 13.05 -16.19
N GLN A 100 9.49 12.58 -15.98
CA GLN A 100 10.62 13.41 -15.55
C GLN A 100 11.45 13.95 -16.74
N LEU A 101 11.06 13.58 -17.97
CA LEU A 101 11.66 14.07 -19.22
C LEU A 101 10.74 13.80 -20.42
N ALA A 102 10.27 14.85 -21.11
CA ALA A 102 9.52 14.68 -22.35
C ALA A 102 9.57 15.87 -23.29
N TRP A 103 9.36 15.59 -24.58
CA TRP A 103 9.21 16.57 -25.65
C TRP A 103 7.91 16.34 -26.41
N LEU A 104 7.11 17.39 -26.55
CA LEU A 104 5.84 17.39 -27.26
C LEU A 104 5.87 18.47 -28.34
N TYR A 105 6.14 18.07 -29.58
CA TYR A 105 6.25 18.94 -30.73
C TYR A 105 5.01 18.89 -31.61
N GLY A 106 4.30 20.02 -31.73
CA GLY A 106 3.10 20.10 -32.57
C GLY A 106 2.01 19.11 -32.16
N THR A 107 1.76 18.97 -30.85
CA THR A 107 0.73 18.06 -30.33
C THR A 107 -0.55 18.79 -30.02
N ALA A 108 -1.70 18.15 -30.19
CA ALA A 108 -3.00 18.70 -29.78
C ALA A 108 -3.77 17.71 -28.92
N SER A 109 -4.50 18.21 -27.92
CA SER A 109 -5.43 17.43 -27.10
C SER A 109 -6.74 18.19 -26.95
N GLU A 110 -7.86 17.57 -27.28
CA GLU A 110 -9.13 18.30 -27.40
C GLU A 110 -10.32 17.50 -26.85
N HIS A 111 -11.29 18.27 -26.33
CA HIS A 111 -12.64 17.86 -25.97
C HIS A 111 -12.74 16.77 -24.88
N SER A 112 -11.71 16.63 -24.04
CA SER A 112 -11.82 15.85 -22.79
C SER A 112 -12.51 16.66 -21.69
N VAL A 113 -13.27 16.00 -20.81
CA VAL A 113 -14.17 16.66 -19.84
C VAL A 113 -13.42 17.38 -18.71
N LEU A 114 -12.37 16.76 -18.14
CA LEU A 114 -11.65 17.30 -16.99
C LEU A 114 -10.50 18.21 -17.41
N TYR A 115 -9.65 17.74 -18.31
CA TYR A 115 -8.51 18.49 -18.82
C TYR A 115 -8.00 17.96 -20.16
N GLN A 116 -7.36 18.84 -20.94
CA GLN A 116 -6.66 18.48 -22.17
C GLN A 116 -5.21 18.08 -21.87
N TYR A 117 -4.47 18.90 -21.13
CA TYR A 117 -3.14 18.56 -20.61
C TYR A 117 -3.06 18.77 -19.10
N GLN A 118 -2.57 17.79 -18.37
CA GLN A 118 -2.23 17.90 -16.95
C GLN A 118 -0.79 17.43 -16.72
N LEU A 119 0.02 18.30 -16.13
CA LEU A 119 1.35 18.01 -15.65
C LEU A 119 1.29 17.89 -14.13
N SER A 120 1.68 16.74 -13.59
CA SER A 120 1.53 16.39 -12.17
C SER A 120 2.83 15.79 -11.67
N GLY A 121 3.58 16.53 -10.85
CA GLY A 121 4.92 16.09 -10.42
C GLY A 121 5.93 15.96 -11.57
N ALA A 122 5.65 16.60 -12.72
CA ALA A 122 6.46 16.43 -13.92
C ALA A 122 7.72 17.29 -13.89
N GLN A 123 8.77 16.84 -14.57
CA GLN A 123 10.02 17.58 -14.69
C GLN A 123 10.55 17.58 -16.12
N ASN A 124 11.28 18.64 -16.50
CA ASN A 124 12.03 18.72 -17.76
C ASN A 124 11.15 18.47 -19.00
N ILE A 125 10.03 19.20 -19.09
CA ILE A 125 9.06 19.03 -20.16
C ILE A 125 9.15 20.20 -21.13
N LEU A 126 9.30 19.90 -22.41
CA LEU A 126 9.24 20.88 -23.49
C LEU A 126 8.02 20.62 -24.38
N MET A 127 7.16 21.61 -24.53
CA MET A 127 5.92 21.56 -25.33
C MET A 127 5.95 22.69 -26.36
N GLY A 128 5.73 22.43 -27.66
CA GLY A 128 5.82 23.49 -28.67
C GLY A 128 5.45 23.08 -30.10
N MET A 129 4.45 23.67 -30.75
CA MET A 129 3.29 24.32 -30.15
C MET A 129 2.31 23.25 -29.65
N ILE A 130 1.57 23.58 -28.59
CA ILE A 130 0.39 22.79 -28.17
C ILE A 130 -0.90 23.48 -28.53
N GLN A 131 -1.97 22.71 -28.71
CA GLN A 131 -3.29 23.21 -29.04
C GLN A 131 -4.38 22.46 -28.28
N THR A 132 -5.42 23.16 -27.85
CA THR A 132 -6.54 22.58 -27.09
C THR A 132 -7.89 23.23 -27.38
N GLU A 133 -8.95 22.44 -27.33
CA GLU A 133 -10.34 22.91 -27.29
C GLU A 133 -11.13 22.29 -26.12
N SER A 134 -11.99 23.08 -25.48
CA SER A 134 -12.99 22.55 -24.54
C SER A 134 -14.07 21.75 -25.29
N PRO A 135 -14.68 20.72 -24.67
CA PRO A 135 -15.84 20.03 -25.26
C PRO A 135 -17.01 20.99 -25.48
N TYR A 136 -17.66 20.91 -26.64
CA TYR A 136 -18.66 21.90 -27.06
C TYR A 136 -19.96 21.86 -26.25
N PHE A 137 -20.24 20.72 -25.64
CA PHE A 137 -21.40 20.53 -24.77
C PHE A 137 -21.26 21.23 -23.41
N GLN A 138 -20.03 21.48 -22.92
CA GLN A 138 -19.85 22.12 -21.61
C GLN A 138 -20.46 23.53 -21.62
N PRO A 139 -21.17 23.93 -20.55
CA PRO A 139 -21.26 23.30 -19.22
C PRO A 139 -22.46 22.34 -19.06
N ALA A 140 -22.96 21.69 -20.11
CA ALA A 140 -24.10 20.75 -20.04
C ALA A 140 -23.72 19.34 -20.57
N PRO A 141 -23.26 18.42 -19.71
CA PRO A 141 -23.04 18.60 -18.27
C PRO A 141 -21.76 19.41 -17.96
N PRO A 142 -21.65 19.99 -16.75
CA PRO A 142 -20.43 20.64 -16.32
C PRO A 142 -19.41 19.59 -15.87
N ALA A 143 -18.11 19.88 -15.99
CA ALA A 143 -17.09 19.05 -15.37
C ALA A 143 -17.30 18.98 -13.83
N PRO A 144 -17.08 17.82 -13.18
CA PRO A 144 -16.46 16.61 -13.72
C PRO A 144 -17.43 15.62 -14.39
N ALA A 145 -18.74 15.88 -14.37
CA ALA A 145 -19.74 14.96 -14.90
C ALA A 145 -19.52 14.68 -16.40
N PRO A 146 -19.68 13.41 -16.86
CA PRO A 146 -20.26 12.28 -16.12
C PRO A 146 -19.25 11.42 -15.34
N PHE A 147 -18.03 11.90 -15.11
CA PHE A 147 -16.97 11.14 -14.48
C PHE A 147 -16.83 11.45 -12.99
N SER A 148 -16.22 10.53 -12.26
CA SER A 148 -15.65 10.77 -10.94
C SER A 148 -14.21 11.27 -11.05
N THR A 149 -13.82 12.10 -10.08
CA THR A 149 -12.44 12.55 -9.86
C THR A 149 -11.71 11.55 -8.94
N GLY A 150 -10.39 11.69 -8.82
CA GLY A 150 -9.57 10.81 -7.95
C GLY A 150 -9.19 9.47 -8.58
N VAL A 151 -9.47 9.26 -9.87
CA VAL A 151 -9.04 8.05 -10.60
C VAL A 151 -7.58 8.15 -11.02
N PHE A 152 -7.10 9.37 -11.30
CA PHE A 152 -5.69 9.66 -11.57
C PHE A 152 -5.17 10.77 -10.65
N PRO A 153 -3.84 10.82 -10.40
CA PRO A 153 -3.25 11.81 -9.52
C PRO A 153 -3.65 13.23 -9.90
N ASN A 154 -4.05 14.01 -8.89
CA ASN A 154 -4.40 15.42 -9.01
C ASN A 154 -5.54 15.75 -9.98
N ASP A 155 -6.49 14.85 -10.20
CA ASP A 155 -7.70 15.18 -10.96
C ASP A 155 -8.37 16.48 -10.45
N PRO A 156 -8.83 17.38 -11.35
CA PRO A 156 -9.49 18.61 -10.94
C PRO A 156 -10.85 18.31 -10.32
N LEU A 157 -11.11 18.87 -9.13
CA LEU A 157 -12.32 18.60 -8.35
C LEU A 157 -13.54 19.43 -8.80
N PHE A 158 -13.31 20.66 -9.27
CA PHE A 158 -14.36 21.65 -9.61
C PHE A 158 -15.32 21.98 -8.45
N ASP A 159 -14.93 21.67 -7.21
CA ASP A 159 -15.66 21.93 -5.97
C ASP A 159 -15.82 23.43 -5.66
N ASN A 160 -14.91 24.25 -6.17
CA ASN A 160 -14.95 25.70 -6.10
C ASN A 160 -15.81 26.36 -7.20
N CYS A 161 -16.57 25.59 -7.97
CA CYS A 161 -17.53 26.11 -8.93
C CYS A 161 -18.94 26.14 -8.33
N GLU A 162 -19.58 27.30 -8.36
CA GLU A 162 -21.01 27.41 -8.05
C GLU A 162 -21.83 26.53 -8.99
N ALA A 163 -22.83 25.83 -8.45
CA ALA A 163 -23.59 24.81 -9.18
C ALA A 163 -24.34 25.34 -10.41
N ASP A 164 -24.67 26.63 -10.45
CA ASP A 164 -25.36 27.31 -11.54
C ASP A 164 -24.40 28.07 -12.48
N SER A 165 -23.08 27.97 -12.27
CA SER A 165 -22.08 28.66 -13.09
C SER A 165 -22.06 28.11 -14.52
N LEU A 166 -22.29 29.00 -15.49
CA LEU A 166 -22.25 28.66 -16.91
C LEU A 166 -20.85 28.72 -17.54
N THR A 167 -19.82 29.05 -16.76
CA THR A 167 -18.45 29.29 -17.26
C THR A 167 -17.35 28.64 -16.41
N CYS A 168 -17.67 28.17 -15.19
CA CYS A 168 -16.67 27.58 -14.29
C CYS A 168 -16.42 26.10 -14.55
N GLY A 169 -17.48 25.29 -14.70
CA GLY A 169 -17.41 23.83 -14.87
C GLY A 169 -16.98 23.38 -16.27
N PHE A 170 -15.83 23.87 -16.74
CA PHE A 170 -15.23 23.59 -18.04
C PHE A 170 -13.89 22.87 -17.89
N SER A 171 -13.54 22.06 -18.89
CA SER A 171 -12.25 21.37 -18.95
C SER A 171 -11.09 22.36 -18.89
N TRP A 172 -10.06 22.03 -18.11
CA TRP A 172 -8.82 22.80 -18.15
C TRP A 172 -8.08 22.55 -19.47
N ALA A 173 -7.59 23.60 -20.12
CA ALA A 173 -6.71 23.46 -21.27
C ALA A 173 -5.34 22.92 -20.84
N VAL A 174 -4.74 23.54 -19.81
CA VAL A 174 -3.46 23.12 -19.23
C VAL A 174 -3.52 23.25 -17.72
N ARG A 175 -3.04 22.24 -17.00
CA ARG A 175 -2.76 22.32 -15.56
C ARG A 175 -1.31 21.94 -15.30
N ILE A 176 -0.61 22.73 -14.49
CA ILE A 176 0.76 22.45 -14.04
C ILE A 176 0.78 22.43 -12.52
N LEU A 177 0.97 21.24 -11.94
CA LEU A 177 0.82 20.98 -10.51
C LEU A 177 2.09 20.31 -9.99
N ASP A 178 2.66 20.84 -8.91
CA ASP A 178 3.84 20.26 -8.25
C ASP A 178 5.00 19.97 -9.23
N SER A 179 5.14 20.76 -10.30
CA SER A 179 6.01 20.46 -11.43
C SER A 179 7.13 21.49 -11.56
N SER A 180 8.23 21.11 -12.23
CA SER A 180 9.36 22.02 -12.43
C SER A 180 10.03 21.91 -13.80
N SER A 181 10.67 22.99 -14.24
CA SER A 181 11.39 23.05 -15.52
C SER A 181 10.49 22.71 -16.71
N ILE A 182 9.39 23.46 -16.83
CA ILE A 182 8.38 23.29 -17.87
C ILE A 182 8.48 24.45 -18.86
N TYR A 183 8.66 24.12 -20.14
CA TYR A 183 8.83 25.07 -21.21
C TYR A 183 7.72 24.88 -22.24
N ILE A 184 6.86 25.88 -22.40
CA ILE A 184 5.80 25.91 -23.41
C ILE A 184 6.17 26.97 -24.46
N LEU A 185 6.64 26.53 -25.62
CA LEU A 185 7.08 27.36 -26.73
C LEU A 185 5.97 27.48 -27.78
N GLY A 186 4.92 28.23 -27.43
CA GLY A 186 3.73 28.44 -28.24
C GLY A 186 2.57 27.58 -27.76
N SER A 187 1.40 28.20 -27.61
CA SER A 187 0.16 27.50 -27.31
C SER A 187 -1.05 28.20 -27.90
N GLY A 188 -2.04 27.42 -28.34
CA GLY A 188 -3.36 27.89 -28.78
C GLY A 188 -4.45 27.20 -27.99
N LEU A 189 -5.06 27.90 -27.02
CA LEU A 189 -6.01 27.31 -26.09
C LEU A 189 -7.40 27.94 -26.27
N TYR A 190 -8.38 27.16 -26.71
CA TYR A 190 -9.64 27.73 -27.19
C TYR A 190 -10.86 27.20 -26.43
N SER A 191 -11.80 28.10 -26.16
CA SER A 191 -13.15 27.76 -25.74
C SER A 191 -14.12 28.45 -26.69
N TRP A 192 -14.86 27.67 -27.48
CA TRP A 192 -15.70 28.20 -28.56
C TRP A 192 -17.17 28.27 -28.23
N PHE A 193 -17.61 27.52 -27.23
CA PHE A 193 -19.02 27.25 -27.00
C PHE A 193 -19.37 27.31 -25.52
N SER A 194 -20.63 27.62 -25.26
CA SER A 194 -21.33 27.29 -24.03
C SER A 194 -22.59 26.52 -24.44
N ASN A 195 -22.61 25.21 -24.19
CA ASN A 195 -23.66 24.29 -24.63
C ASN A 195 -24.04 24.49 -26.11
N TYR A 196 -23.05 24.34 -27.00
CA TYR A 196 -23.15 24.54 -28.45
C TYR A 196 -23.54 25.95 -28.94
N SER A 197 -23.78 26.93 -28.06
CA SER A 197 -23.92 28.33 -28.44
C SER A 197 -22.57 29.02 -28.51
N GLN A 198 -22.35 29.81 -29.56
CA GLN A 198 -21.15 30.66 -29.70
C GLN A 198 -21.38 32.12 -29.29
N ASP A 199 -22.51 32.45 -28.66
CA ASP A 199 -22.77 33.84 -28.25
C ASP A 199 -21.70 34.38 -27.30
N CYS A 200 -21.16 33.51 -26.43
CA CYS A 200 -20.07 33.81 -25.51
C CYS A 200 -18.75 34.22 -26.20
N VAL A 201 -18.55 33.85 -27.47
CA VAL A 201 -17.36 34.23 -28.24
C VAL A 201 -17.34 35.74 -28.49
N LYS A 202 -18.51 36.37 -28.67
CA LYS A 202 -18.63 37.82 -28.90
C LYS A 202 -18.24 38.62 -27.66
N THR A 203 -18.40 38.02 -26.49
CA THR A 203 -18.12 38.61 -25.18
C THR A 203 -16.83 38.06 -24.55
N GLU A 204 -16.09 37.22 -25.29
CA GLU A 204 -14.82 36.60 -24.88
C GLU A 204 -14.89 35.89 -23.51
N ASN A 205 -16.01 35.22 -23.21
CA ASN A 205 -16.27 34.66 -21.88
C ASN A 205 -16.98 33.29 -21.90
N CYS A 206 -16.64 32.43 -22.87
CA CYS A 206 -17.18 31.07 -22.92
C CYS A 206 -16.77 30.24 -21.69
N GLN A 207 -15.54 30.45 -21.23
CA GLN A 207 -14.96 29.75 -20.09
C GLN A 207 -14.28 30.75 -19.14
N ALA A 208 -14.42 30.57 -17.83
CA ALA A 208 -13.86 31.49 -16.84
C ALA A 208 -12.32 31.38 -16.78
N ARG A 209 -11.79 30.16 -16.78
CA ARG A 209 -10.37 29.86 -16.55
C ARG A 209 -9.97 28.59 -17.29
N GLY A 210 -8.81 28.60 -17.94
CA GLY A 210 -8.35 27.50 -18.80
C GLY A 210 -6.93 27.01 -18.56
N PHE A 211 -6.08 27.81 -17.90
CA PHE A 211 -4.71 27.43 -17.57
C PHE A 211 -4.46 27.62 -16.08
N GLU A 212 -4.24 26.53 -15.35
CA GLU A 212 -3.91 26.55 -13.92
C GLU A 212 -2.43 26.26 -13.67
N ILE A 213 -1.86 26.94 -12.67
CA ILE A 213 -0.53 26.63 -12.13
C ILE A 213 -0.64 26.59 -10.61
N GLU A 214 -0.18 25.51 -9.99
CA GLU A 214 -0.15 25.29 -8.54
C GLU A 214 1.22 24.72 -8.12
N GLU A 215 1.79 25.26 -7.04
CA GLU A 215 3.03 24.80 -6.39
C GLU A 215 4.16 24.40 -7.36
N SER A 216 4.37 25.19 -8.42
CA SER A 216 5.27 24.84 -9.53
C SER A 216 6.28 25.96 -9.82
N TYR A 217 7.52 25.63 -10.18
CA TYR A 217 8.59 26.62 -10.41
C TYR A 217 9.40 26.35 -11.68
N ASP A 218 10.18 27.33 -12.14
CA ASP A 218 10.91 27.25 -13.42
C ASP A 218 9.97 26.98 -14.62
N ILE A 219 8.89 27.77 -14.68
CA ILE A 219 7.86 27.70 -15.71
C ILE A 219 8.05 28.83 -16.72
N TRP A 220 8.17 28.46 -17.99
CA TRP A 220 8.44 29.38 -19.09
C TRP A 220 7.40 29.21 -20.18
N ILE A 221 6.49 30.17 -20.31
CA ILE A 221 5.42 30.12 -21.32
C ILE A 221 5.67 31.24 -22.31
N TYR A 222 5.86 30.89 -23.57
CA TYR A 222 6.05 31.83 -24.68
C TYR A 222 4.91 31.70 -25.68
N ASN A 223 4.52 32.83 -26.28
CA ASN A 223 3.51 32.91 -27.33
C ASN A 223 2.22 32.14 -26.97
N LEU A 224 1.64 32.47 -25.81
CA LEU A 224 0.35 31.93 -25.38
C LEU A 224 -0.77 32.72 -26.05
N CYS A 225 -1.61 32.02 -26.79
CA CYS A 225 -2.83 32.53 -27.39
C CYS A 225 -4.03 31.81 -26.80
N THR A 226 -5.05 32.56 -26.39
CA THR A 226 -6.31 32.00 -25.91
C THR A 226 -7.51 32.57 -26.66
N LYS A 227 -8.63 31.84 -26.64
CA LYS A 227 -9.89 32.33 -27.19
C LYS A 227 -11.06 32.16 -26.21
N ALA A 228 -11.74 33.27 -25.93
CA ALA A 228 -12.92 33.36 -25.06
C ALA A 228 -12.78 32.64 -23.70
N ILE A 229 -11.56 32.62 -23.17
CA ILE A 229 -11.24 32.22 -21.80
C ILE A 229 -10.92 33.51 -21.04
N VAL A 230 -11.66 33.81 -19.98
CA VAL A 230 -11.53 35.10 -19.25
C VAL A 230 -10.15 35.24 -18.60
N GLU A 231 -9.69 34.19 -17.93
CA GLU A 231 -8.37 34.09 -17.31
C GLU A 231 -7.44 33.21 -18.17
N MET A 232 -6.52 33.85 -18.88
CA MET A 232 -5.56 33.17 -19.76
C MET A 232 -4.62 32.27 -18.97
N ILE A 233 -4.20 32.71 -17.78
CA ILE A 233 -3.41 31.98 -16.79
C ILE A 233 -3.95 32.34 -15.41
N SER A 234 -4.22 31.32 -14.61
CA SER A 234 -4.88 31.41 -13.31
C SER A 234 -4.03 30.70 -12.26
N PRO A 235 -2.90 31.28 -11.80
CA PRO A 235 -2.10 30.65 -10.77
C PRO A 235 -2.84 30.71 -9.42
N VAL A 236 -2.79 29.62 -8.66
CA VAL A 236 -3.47 29.51 -7.36
C VAL A 236 -3.07 30.65 -6.41
N LYS A 237 -4.05 31.26 -5.74
CA LYS A 237 -3.89 32.39 -4.81
C LYS A 237 -3.10 33.60 -5.36
N SER A 238 -3.01 33.71 -6.68
CA SER A 238 -2.28 34.78 -7.36
C SER A 238 -3.22 35.59 -8.24
N VAL A 239 -2.76 36.75 -8.71
CA VAL A 239 -3.54 37.56 -9.65
C VAL A 239 -3.54 36.88 -11.03
N PRO A 240 -4.73 36.58 -11.61
CA PRO A 240 -4.80 35.99 -12.94
C PRO A 240 -4.31 36.95 -14.03
N THR A 241 -3.84 36.36 -15.14
CA THR A 241 -3.59 37.09 -16.39
C THR A 241 -4.86 37.10 -17.22
N TYR A 242 -5.52 38.25 -17.33
CA TYR A 242 -6.83 38.34 -17.99
C TYR A 242 -6.71 38.52 -19.51
N ALA A 243 -7.62 37.88 -20.26
CA ALA A 243 -7.68 38.00 -21.71
C ALA A 243 -8.07 39.42 -22.17
N LYS A 244 -8.96 40.09 -21.43
CA LYS A 244 -9.42 41.46 -21.74
C LYS A 244 -8.28 42.46 -21.89
N ASP A 245 -7.18 42.27 -21.16
CA ASP A 245 -6.01 43.15 -21.15
C ASP A 245 -5.02 42.82 -22.28
N ASN A 246 -5.23 41.69 -22.97
CA ASN A 246 -4.31 41.10 -23.94
C ASN A 246 -4.97 40.74 -25.27
N MET A 247 -6.14 41.32 -25.58
CA MET A 247 -6.82 41.10 -26.86
C MET A 247 -5.95 41.57 -28.04
N ASN A 248 -5.73 40.67 -29.00
CA ASN A 248 -4.88 40.89 -30.17
C ASN A 248 -5.54 40.31 -31.43
N GLY A 249 -6.45 41.09 -32.01
CA GLY A 249 -7.25 40.66 -33.15
C GLY A 249 -8.30 39.64 -32.73
N PHE A 250 -8.23 38.43 -33.31
CA PHE A 250 -9.23 37.39 -33.05
C PHE A 250 -9.03 36.67 -31.71
N LEU A 251 -7.79 36.60 -31.22
CA LEU A 251 -7.39 35.90 -30.00
C LEU A 251 -6.93 36.91 -28.94
N ALA A 252 -6.89 36.51 -27.67
CA ALA A 252 -6.03 37.16 -26.68
C ALA A 252 -4.64 36.52 -26.74
N SER A 253 -3.57 37.30 -26.68
CA SER A 253 -2.21 36.77 -26.78
C SER A 253 -1.21 37.48 -25.88
N ILE A 254 -0.32 36.72 -25.25
CA ILE A 254 0.85 37.24 -24.54
C ILE A 254 2.13 36.67 -25.14
N LEU A 255 3.16 37.51 -25.26
CA LEU A 255 4.46 37.09 -25.81
C LEU A 255 5.19 36.13 -24.87
N ALA A 256 5.16 36.41 -23.57
CA ALA A 256 5.77 35.59 -22.54
C ALA A 256 5.07 35.76 -21.19
N TRP A 257 5.00 34.68 -20.43
CA TRP A 257 4.67 34.67 -19.01
C TRP A 257 5.80 33.96 -18.26
N LEU A 258 6.50 34.70 -17.41
CA LEU A 258 7.73 34.27 -16.76
C LEU A 258 7.63 34.59 -15.26
N ASN A 259 7.65 33.57 -14.41
CA ASN A 259 7.68 33.76 -12.96
C ASN A 259 9.12 33.76 -12.39
N GLY A 260 10.10 33.31 -13.19
CA GLY A 260 11.50 33.18 -12.80
C GLY A 260 11.84 31.78 -12.27
N ALA A 261 13.10 31.36 -12.49
CA ALA A 261 13.54 29.97 -12.29
C ALA A 261 13.45 29.43 -10.86
N LYS A 262 13.30 30.30 -9.86
CA LYS A 262 13.26 29.93 -8.43
C LYS A 262 11.98 30.35 -7.71
N GLN A 263 11.04 30.99 -8.41
CA GLN A 263 9.80 31.44 -7.79
C GLN A 263 8.70 30.42 -8.05
N THR A 264 8.08 29.96 -6.96
CA THR A 264 6.89 29.12 -7.04
C THR A 264 5.71 29.95 -7.54
N ALA A 265 5.14 29.53 -8.66
CA ALA A 265 3.87 30.01 -9.17
C ALA A 265 2.74 29.21 -8.51
N GLY A 266 1.67 29.89 -8.11
CA GLY A 266 0.51 29.22 -7.55
C GLY A 266 0.75 28.61 -6.18
N GLN A 267 1.51 29.28 -5.31
CA GLN A 267 1.87 28.74 -4.00
C GLN A 267 0.63 28.43 -3.16
N ARG A 268 0.56 27.22 -2.63
CA ARG A 268 -0.48 26.77 -1.69
C ARG A 268 -0.20 27.32 -0.29
N ASP A 269 -1.22 27.27 0.56
CA ASP A 269 -1.03 27.50 2.00
C ASP A 269 -0.15 26.43 2.61
N PHE A 270 -0.39 25.18 2.18
CA PHE A 270 0.33 24.01 2.63
C PHE A 270 1.02 23.33 1.44
N PRO A 271 2.33 23.09 1.52
CA PRO A 271 3.01 22.16 0.59
C PRO A 271 2.36 20.77 0.61
N GLY A 272 1.77 20.38 1.74
CA GLY A 272 1.07 19.12 1.94
C GLY A 272 2.00 17.90 2.02
N PHE A 273 1.43 16.75 2.34
CA PHE A 273 2.15 15.48 2.45
C PHE A 273 1.34 14.32 1.86
N ILE A 274 2.01 13.20 1.61
CA ILE A 274 1.40 11.94 1.18
C ILE A 274 1.63 10.90 2.27
N LEU A 275 0.64 10.04 2.51
CA LEU A 275 0.75 8.96 3.49
C LEU A 275 1.34 7.69 2.89
N TYR A 276 1.06 7.43 1.61
CA TYR A 276 1.53 6.25 0.89
C TYR A 276 2.29 6.66 -0.37
N THR A 277 3.38 5.95 -0.63
CA THR A 277 4.14 6.09 -1.88
C THR A 277 3.79 4.97 -2.83
N SER A 278 4.05 5.16 -4.12
CA SER A 278 3.85 4.10 -5.12
C SER A 278 4.60 2.82 -4.76
N ALA A 279 5.85 2.93 -4.31
CA ALA A 279 6.68 1.81 -3.88
C ALA A 279 6.05 1.04 -2.71
N ALA A 280 5.47 1.73 -1.73
CA ALA A 280 4.80 1.09 -0.59
C ALA A 280 3.53 0.33 -1.00
N LEU A 281 2.94 0.65 -2.15
CA LEU A 281 1.71 0.05 -2.67
C LEU A 281 1.95 -0.96 -3.80
N GLU A 282 3.21 -1.26 -4.15
CA GLU A 282 3.54 -2.21 -5.23
C GLU A 282 3.11 -3.65 -4.86
N GLU A 283 3.24 -4.03 -3.58
CA GLU A 283 2.92 -5.38 -3.08
C GLU A 283 1.42 -5.66 -2.92
N TYR A 284 0.59 -4.61 -2.91
CA TYR A 284 -0.85 -4.74 -2.70
C TYR A 284 -1.59 -4.81 -4.04
N ASP A 285 -2.47 -5.80 -4.19
CA ASP A 285 -3.37 -5.91 -5.34
C ASP A 285 -4.63 -5.03 -5.18
N PHE A 286 -4.40 -3.72 -5.14
CA PHE A 286 -5.48 -2.72 -5.05
C PHE A 286 -5.90 -2.20 -6.42
N PRO A 287 -7.19 -1.87 -6.61
CA PRO A 287 -7.66 -1.15 -7.78
C PRO A 287 -6.88 0.16 -7.96
N MET A 288 -6.68 0.58 -9.22
CA MET A 288 -5.93 1.82 -9.51
C MET A 288 -6.50 3.04 -8.78
N ALA A 289 -7.83 3.17 -8.75
CA ALA A 289 -8.51 4.24 -8.02
C ALA A 289 -8.19 4.23 -6.51
N CYS A 290 -8.05 3.06 -5.90
CA CYS A 290 -7.62 2.93 -4.51
C CYS A 290 -6.15 3.38 -4.33
N LYS A 291 -5.25 2.91 -5.20
CA LYS A 291 -3.83 3.33 -5.15
C LYS A 291 -3.69 4.84 -5.32
N THR A 292 -4.45 5.43 -6.25
CA THR A 292 -4.49 6.88 -6.46
C THR A 292 -5.02 7.63 -5.24
N ALA A 293 -6.13 7.19 -4.64
CA ALA A 293 -6.66 7.80 -3.43
C ALA A 293 -5.66 7.74 -2.26
N LEU A 294 -4.99 6.60 -2.05
CA LEU A 294 -3.98 6.45 -1.00
C LEU A 294 -2.76 7.37 -1.21
N MET A 295 -2.40 7.63 -2.47
CA MET A 295 -1.31 8.51 -2.86
C MET A 295 -1.73 9.99 -2.98
N GLU A 296 -2.99 10.31 -2.74
CA GLU A 296 -3.48 11.68 -2.81
C GLU A 296 -2.77 12.57 -1.78
N ARG A 297 -2.40 13.79 -2.20
CA ARG A 297 -1.70 14.75 -1.35
C ARG A 297 -2.70 15.43 -0.40
N ILE A 298 -2.47 15.27 0.89
CA ILE A 298 -3.19 15.97 1.94
C ILE A 298 -2.61 17.38 2.06
N LYS A 299 -3.41 18.39 1.70
CA LYS A 299 -3.04 19.82 1.78
C LYS A 299 -3.19 20.33 3.22
N CYS A 300 -2.32 19.87 4.10
CA CYS A 300 -2.24 20.30 5.51
C CYS A 300 -0.78 20.49 5.95
N ASP A 301 -0.58 21.16 7.09
CA ASP A 301 0.72 21.27 7.77
C ASP A 301 1.32 19.88 8.04
N SER A 302 2.60 19.70 7.70
CA SER A 302 3.29 18.42 7.84
C SER A 302 3.52 18.00 9.29
N TYR A 303 3.36 18.91 10.25
CA TYR A 303 3.38 18.57 11.68
C TYR A 303 2.33 17.51 12.03
N MET A 304 1.21 17.45 11.30
CA MET A 304 0.17 16.44 11.50
C MET A 304 0.68 15.01 11.40
N LEU A 305 1.77 14.74 10.69
CA LEU A 305 2.37 13.40 10.65
C LEU A 305 2.81 12.90 12.04
N MET A 306 2.98 13.79 13.02
CA MET A 306 3.25 13.40 14.41
C MET A 306 2.02 12.82 15.13
N PHE A 307 0.81 12.99 14.57
CA PHE A 307 -0.47 12.57 15.17
C PHE A 307 -1.00 11.26 14.57
N MET A 308 -0.16 10.51 13.86
CA MET A 308 -0.55 9.22 13.27
C MET A 308 -0.80 8.11 14.30
N GLU A 309 -0.33 8.29 15.54
CA GLU A 309 -0.67 7.40 16.65
C GLU A 309 -1.87 7.95 17.44
N PRO A 310 -2.86 7.10 17.77
CA PRO A 310 -4.04 7.54 18.49
C PRO A 310 -3.62 7.88 19.91
N SER A 311 -3.60 9.18 20.22
CA SER A 311 -3.30 9.69 21.56
C SER A 311 -4.00 11.03 21.79
N TYR A 312 -4.11 11.44 23.05
CA TYR A 312 -4.50 12.81 23.37
C TYR A 312 -3.29 13.73 23.19
N HIS A 313 -3.37 14.68 22.26
CA HIS A 313 -2.21 15.50 21.87
C HIS A 313 -1.98 16.69 22.80
N GLY A 314 -3.01 17.11 23.55
CA GLY A 314 -2.90 18.24 24.47
C GLY A 314 -2.62 19.56 23.76
N THR A 315 -2.10 20.54 24.51
CA THR A 315 -1.72 21.84 23.94
C THR A 315 -0.36 21.74 23.24
N LEU A 316 -0.24 22.45 22.13
CA LEU A 316 1.01 22.56 21.36
C LEU A 316 1.92 23.69 21.86
N TYR A 317 1.46 24.50 22.81
CA TYR A 317 2.17 25.67 23.35
C TYR A 317 2.70 26.64 22.27
N ASN A 318 2.04 26.67 21.10
CA ASN A 318 2.40 27.51 19.96
C ASN A 318 1.18 27.82 19.09
N ASP A 319 0.53 28.95 19.36
CA ASP A 319 -0.69 29.39 18.67
C ASP A 319 -0.52 29.46 17.14
N THR A 320 0.68 29.81 16.65
CA THR A 320 0.92 29.89 15.20
C THR A 320 0.90 28.51 14.55
N LEU A 321 1.43 27.50 15.24
CA LEU A 321 1.37 26.10 14.78
C LEU A 321 -0.04 25.54 14.93
N THR A 322 -0.71 25.82 16.05
CA THR A 322 -2.11 25.41 16.26
C THR A 322 -3.03 26.01 15.19
N ASP A 323 -2.89 27.30 14.87
CA ASP A 323 -3.63 27.95 13.79
C ASP A 323 -3.33 27.35 12.40
N SER A 324 -2.07 26.97 12.15
CA SER A 324 -1.65 26.30 10.91
C SER A 324 -2.32 24.92 10.75
N ILE A 325 -2.31 24.13 11.82
CA ILE A 325 -2.96 22.80 11.87
C ILE A 325 -4.47 22.95 11.76
N CYS A 326 -5.05 23.94 12.43
CA CYS A 326 -6.49 24.16 12.51
C CYS A 326 -7.07 25.01 11.39
N ASP A 327 -6.29 25.29 10.36
CA ASP A 327 -6.79 25.92 9.14
C ASP A 327 -7.91 25.05 8.52
N ALA A 328 -8.95 25.70 8.02
CA ALA A 328 -10.09 25.01 7.42
C ALA A 328 -9.67 24.20 6.18
N GLY A 329 -8.69 24.70 5.40
CA GLY A 329 -8.15 24.01 4.24
C GLY A 329 -7.40 22.72 4.61
N CYS A 330 -6.75 22.68 5.79
CA CYS A 330 -6.19 21.44 6.33
C CYS A 330 -7.30 20.42 6.64
N GLY A 331 -8.34 20.86 7.36
CA GLY A 331 -9.49 20.00 7.70
C GLY A 331 -10.21 19.44 6.48
N ASP A 332 -10.38 20.27 5.45
CA ASP A 332 -10.94 19.82 4.18
C ASP A 332 -10.01 18.85 3.45
N GLY A 333 -8.69 19.06 3.51
CA GLY A 333 -7.71 18.14 2.91
C GLY A 333 -7.72 16.75 3.56
N LEU A 334 -7.83 16.70 4.89
CA LEU A 334 -7.91 15.47 5.67
C LEU A 334 -9.21 14.70 5.42
N SER A 335 -10.35 15.41 5.48
CA SER A 335 -11.66 14.80 5.24
C SER A 335 -11.79 14.26 3.81
N ARG A 336 -11.35 15.03 2.81
CA ARG A 336 -11.37 14.59 1.41
C ARG A 336 -10.52 13.35 1.18
N TRP A 337 -9.29 13.31 1.72
CA TRP A 337 -8.45 12.12 1.62
C TRP A 337 -9.13 10.91 2.27
N PHE A 338 -9.68 11.10 3.48
CA PHE A 338 -10.35 10.03 4.22
C PHE A 338 -11.56 9.48 3.45
N ASP A 339 -12.41 10.36 2.92
CA ASP A 339 -13.60 9.97 2.16
C ASP A 339 -13.22 9.29 0.84
N SER A 340 -12.23 9.83 0.13
CA SER A 340 -11.68 9.28 -1.13
C SER A 340 -11.15 7.87 -0.93
N VAL A 341 -10.34 7.64 0.11
CA VAL A 341 -9.79 6.31 0.43
C VAL A 341 -10.88 5.37 0.93
N SER A 342 -11.77 5.82 1.80
CA SER A 342 -12.88 5.01 2.32
C SER A 342 -13.79 4.51 1.19
N GLN A 343 -14.03 5.35 0.17
CA GLN A 343 -14.83 4.98 -0.98
C GLN A 343 -14.09 4.06 -1.95
N ASN A 344 -12.87 4.42 -2.36
CA ASN A 344 -12.16 3.74 -3.43
C ASN A 344 -11.45 2.46 -2.98
N CYS A 345 -11.17 2.31 -1.68
CA CYS A 345 -10.50 1.16 -1.09
C CYS A 345 -11.42 0.29 -0.22
N ALA A 346 -12.75 0.44 -0.33
CA ALA A 346 -13.71 -0.32 0.45
C ALA A 346 -13.51 -1.84 0.24
N GLY A 347 -13.47 -2.59 1.35
CA GLY A 347 -13.29 -4.05 1.35
C GLY A 347 -11.84 -4.55 1.26
N TYR A 348 -10.87 -3.64 1.11
CA TYR A 348 -9.45 -3.97 1.15
C TYR A 348 -8.86 -3.77 2.54
N ASN A 349 -7.61 -4.23 2.72
CA ASN A 349 -6.88 -4.22 3.98
C ASN A 349 -5.41 -3.89 3.72
N ILE A 350 -4.80 -3.11 4.61
CA ILE A 350 -3.35 -2.92 4.73
C ILE A 350 -2.92 -3.47 6.08
N THR A 351 -2.18 -4.59 6.09
CA THR A 351 -1.61 -5.21 7.31
C THR A 351 -2.60 -5.39 8.47
N GLY A 352 -3.81 -5.88 8.20
CA GLY A 352 -4.85 -6.05 9.22
C GLY A 352 -5.72 -4.80 9.45
N ALA A 353 -5.41 -3.64 8.89
CA ALA A 353 -6.18 -2.42 9.07
C ALA A 353 -6.97 -2.03 7.82
N VAL A 354 -8.08 -1.33 7.99
CA VAL A 354 -8.75 -0.68 6.85
C VAL A 354 -7.82 0.38 6.23
N PRO A 355 -7.80 0.52 4.89
CA PRO A 355 -6.95 1.49 4.19
C PRO A 355 -7.02 2.95 4.69
N PRO A 356 -8.18 3.51 5.09
CA PRO A 356 -8.23 4.88 5.59
C PRO A 356 -7.67 5.06 7.02
N MET A 357 -7.15 4.02 7.69
CA MET A 357 -6.72 4.06 9.10
C MET A 357 -5.83 5.27 9.42
N LEU A 358 -4.74 5.47 8.70
CA LEU A 358 -3.78 6.53 9.02
C LEU A 358 -4.39 7.93 8.85
N GLY A 359 -5.06 8.19 7.73
CA GLY A 359 -5.74 9.48 7.53
C GLY A 359 -6.93 9.68 8.48
N GLY A 360 -7.63 8.61 8.86
CA GLY A 360 -8.69 8.65 9.86
C GLY A 360 -8.18 9.08 11.23
N ARG A 361 -7.00 8.58 11.64
CA ARG A 361 -6.33 9.01 12.87
C ARG A 361 -5.93 10.49 12.81
N LEU A 362 -5.35 10.92 11.69
CA LEU A 362 -5.00 12.32 11.49
C LEU A 362 -6.22 13.24 11.51
N TRP A 363 -7.32 12.82 10.89
CA TRP A 363 -8.55 13.61 10.87
C TRP A 363 -9.21 13.65 12.25
N ALA A 364 -9.20 12.54 12.99
CA ALA A 364 -9.65 12.50 14.39
C ALA A 364 -8.81 13.43 15.27
N ALA A 365 -7.48 13.42 15.10
CA ALA A 365 -6.56 14.30 15.83
C ALA A 365 -6.77 15.78 15.49
N TYR A 366 -6.99 16.11 14.21
CA TYR A 366 -7.35 17.47 13.77
C TYR A 366 -8.63 17.93 14.48
N ASN A 367 -9.69 17.12 14.42
CA ASN A 367 -10.97 17.48 15.04
C ASN A 367 -10.81 17.72 16.55
N GLU A 368 -10.08 16.85 17.25
CA GLU A 368 -9.80 16.98 18.68
C GLU A 368 -8.95 18.20 19.03
N THR A 369 -7.87 18.46 18.29
CA THR A 369 -6.95 19.57 18.54
C THR A 369 -7.59 20.93 18.27
N CYS A 370 -8.49 20.98 17.29
CA CYS A 370 -9.04 22.23 16.76
C CYS A 370 -10.37 22.67 17.37
N ILE A 371 -10.81 22.00 18.45
CA ILE A 371 -11.97 22.44 19.22
C ILE A 371 -11.65 23.79 19.87
N LYS A 372 -12.54 24.76 19.68
CA LYS A 372 -12.48 26.08 20.34
C LYS A 372 -13.63 26.26 21.31
N ASP A 373 -13.36 26.88 22.46
CA ASP A 373 -14.38 27.28 23.40
C ASP A 373 -15.35 28.26 22.73
N THR A 374 -16.65 27.98 22.83
CA THR A 374 -17.68 28.77 22.13
C THR A 374 -17.87 30.18 22.70
N GLN A 375 -17.37 30.45 23.90
CA GLN A 375 -17.50 31.74 24.58
C GLN A 375 -16.26 32.60 24.42
N THR A 376 -15.07 32.02 24.59
CA THR A 376 -13.80 32.77 24.52
C THR A 376 -13.14 32.73 23.15
N GLY A 377 -13.37 31.65 22.38
CA GLY A 377 -12.66 31.40 21.13
C GLY A 377 -11.27 30.78 21.30
N ASP A 378 -10.85 30.49 22.53
CA ASP A 378 -9.56 29.85 22.83
C ASP A 378 -9.60 28.36 22.47
N TYR A 379 -8.44 27.77 22.13
CA TYR A 379 -8.37 26.34 21.89
C TYR A 379 -8.66 25.55 23.17
N CYS A 380 -9.49 24.53 23.06
CA CYS A 380 -9.93 23.76 24.21
C CYS A 380 -8.79 23.02 24.90
N ASN A 381 -7.75 22.65 24.17
CA ASN A 381 -6.56 22.05 24.77
C ASN A 381 -5.81 23.03 25.68
N ASP A 382 -5.79 24.33 25.37
CA ASP A 382 -5.20 25.37 26.24
C ASP A 382 -6.08 25.66 27.47
N VAL A 383 -7.40 25.57 27.30
CA VAL A 383 -8.35 25.69 28.41
C VAL A 383 -8.19 24.51 29.38
N ILE A 384 -8.10 23.28 28.87
CA ILE A 384 -7.95 22.06 29.66
C ILE A 384 -6.58 21.99 30.33
N ASP A 385 -5.51 22.51 29.72
CA ASP A 385 -4.17 22.53 30.32
C ASP A 385 -4.12 23.35 31.64
N ASN A 386 -5.06 24.28 31.82
CA ASN A 386 -5.20 25.08 33.04
C ASN A 386 -6.08 24.45 34.12
N PHE A 387 -6.60 23.23 33.90
CA PHE A 387 -7.47 22.56 34.87
C PHE A 387 -6.70 22.09 36.11
N THR A 388 -7.46 21.87 37.19
CA THR A 388 -6.92 21.39 38.45
C THR A 388 -6.40 19.95 38.26
N LEU A 389 -5.11 19.74 38.53
CA LEU A 389 -4.51 18.41 38.47
C LEU A 389 -5.11 17.52 39.58
N VAL A 390 -5.77 16.43 39.18
CA VAL A 390 -6.45 15.49 40.10
C VAL A 390 -6.11 14.04 39.74
N ASP A 391 -6.08 13.16 40.75
CA ASP A 391 -5.72 11.74 40.56
C ASP A 391 -6.86 10.87 40.00
N SER A 392 -8.09 11.40 39.94
CA SER A 392 -9.27 10.70 39.42
C SER A 392 -10.34 11.68 38.95
N ILE A 393 -11.23 11.22 38.06
CA ILE A 393 -12.35 12.03 37.55
C ILE A 393 -13.31 12.47 38.66
N ASP A 394 -13.50 11.66 39.71
CA ASP A 394 -14.38 11.98 40.83
C ASP A 394 -13.95 13.23 41.60
N ALA A 395 -12.64 13.45 41.67
CA ALA A 395 -12.03 14.59 42.35
C ALA A 395 -12.01 15.87 41.51
N MET A 396 -12.36 15.79 40.22
CA MET A 396 -12.34 16.94 39.32
C MET A 396 -13.41 17.98 39.72
N PRO A 397 -13.09 19.29 39.74
CA PRO A 397 -14.07 20.33 39.95
C PRO A 397 -15.22 20.26 38.94
N GLU A 398 -16.46 20.36 39.41
CA GLU A 398 -17.65 20.25 38.56
C GLU A 398 -17.69 21.30 37.45
N SER A 399 -17.15 22.51 37.70
CA SER A 399 -17.02 23.56 36.69
C SER A 399 -16.04 23.22 35.55
N GLU A 400 -15.01 22.42 35.83
CA GLU A 400 -14.02 21.99 34.84
C GLU A 400 -14.54 20.75 34.09
N MET A 401 -15.07 19.77 34.82
CA MET A 401 -15.65 18.54 34.26
C MET A 401 -16.83 18.82 33.33
N CYS A 402 -17.71 19.75 33.70
CA CYS A 402 -18.89 20.12 32.90
C CYS A 402 -18.61 21.31 31.96
N SER A 403 -17.34 21.71 31.80
CA SER A 403 -16.98 22.73 30.82
C SER A 403 -17.23 22.24 29.39
N TYR A 404 -17.54 23.16 28.48
CA TYR A 404 -17.75 22.84 27.07
C TYR A 404 -16.53 22.10 26.48
N CYS A 405 -15.32 22.59 26.74
CA CYS A 405 -14.11 22.02 26.19
C CYS A 405 -13.86 20.58 26.63
N TYR A 406 -14.06 20.26 27.91
CA TYR A 406 -13.83 18.90 28.40
C TYR A 406 -14.86 17.92 27.84
N VAL A 407 -16.13 18.32 27.86
CA VAL A 407 -17.26 17.51 27.38
C VAL A 407 -17.14 17.27 25.88
N GLU A 408 -16.99 18.33 25.07
CA GLU A 408 -16.95 18.20 23.61
C GLU A 408 -15.72 17.40 23.19
N ARG A 409 -14.55 17.55 23.83
CA ARG A 409 -13.38 16.71 23.54
C ARG A 409 -13.69 15.22 23.73
N LEU A 410 -14.25 14.83 24.87
CA LEU A 410 -14.58 13.43 25.13
C LEU A 410 -15.63 12.88 24.15
N GLN A 411 -16.64 13.68 23.83
CA GLN A 411 -17.65 13.30 22.85
C GLN A 411 -17.07 13.22 21.44
N MET A 412 -16.14 14.10 21.07
CA MET A 412 -15.52 14.13 19.75
C MET A 412 -14.67 12.90 19.49
N VAL A 413 -13.86 12.49 20.49
CA VAL A 413 -13.06 11.28 20.36
C VAL A 413 -13.93 10.01 20.39
N GLN A 414 -15.08 10.02 21.07
CA GLN A 414 -16.03 8.91 21.05
C GLN A 414 -16.71 8.73 19.69
N ARG A 415 -16.95 9.81 18.93
CA ARG A 415 -17.66 9.77 17.64
C ARG A 415 -16.91 9.06 16.51
N THR A 416 -15.67 8.62 16.72
CA THR A 416 -14.83 8.01 15.67
C THR A 416 -14.03 6.82 16.20
N PRO A 417 -13.93 5.70 15.45
CA PRO A 417 -13.12 4.55 15.84
C PRO A 417 -11.61 4.77 15.60
N TYR A 418 -11.22 5.93 15.04
CA TYR A 418 -9.83 6.28 14.74
C TYR A 418 -9.16 7.11 15.85
N SER A 419 -9.83 7.35 16.97
CA SER A 419 -9.28 8.05 18.12
C SER A 419 -8.63 7.10 19.13
N PHE A 420 -8.21 7.65 20.27
CA PHE A 420 -7.71 6.90 21.42
C PHE A 420 -8.81 6.40 22.38
N TYR A 421 -10.09 6.54 22.01
CA TYR A 421 -11.22 6.20 22.89
C TYR A 421 -11.26 4.70 23.20
N ASN A 422 -11.31 4.36 24.50
CA ASN A 422 -11.25 2.99 25.01
C ASN A 422 -12.10 2.86 26.29
N GLU A 423 -12.07 1.71 26.94
CA GLU A 423 -12.84 1.39 28.16
C GLU A 423 -12.63 2.42 29.30
N TYR A 424 -11.40 2.94 29.43
CA TYR A 424 -11.12 3.98 30.41
C TYR A 424 -11.88 5.27 30.07
N TYR A 425 -11.78 5.77 28.83
CA TYR A 425 -12.47 7.00 28.41
C TYR A 425 -14.00 6.84 28.33
N GLN A 426 -14.49 5.61 28.12
CA GLN A 426 -15.90 5.28 28.27
C GLN A 426 -16.39 5.53 29.69
N SER A 427 -15.71 4.98 30.70
CA SER A 427 -16.07 5.21 32.11
C SER A 427 -16.03 6.70 32.50
N VAL A 428 -15.07 7.46 31.95
CA VAL A 428 -14.95 8.90 32.19
C VAL A 428 -16.14 9.63 31.57
N LEU A 429 -16.50 9.34 30.31
CA LEU A 429 -17.62 10.01 29.65
C LEU A 429 -18.97 9.67 30.31
N GLU A 430 -19.16 8.44 30.78
CA GLU A 430 -20.35 8.05 31.56
C GLU A 430 -20.47 8.85 32.85
N THR A 431 -19.37 9.00 33.58
CA THR A 431 -19.31 9.81 34.81
C THR A 431 -19.64 11.27 34.51
N VAL A 432 -19.08 11.83 33.43
CA VAL A 432 -19.37 13.20 32.97
C VAL A 432 -20.84 13.35 32.61
N HIS A 433 -21.42 12.40 31.87
CA HIS A 433 -22.84 12.42 31.51
C HIS A 433 -23.75 12.41 32.75
N GLU A 434 -23.47 11.53 33.71
CA GLU A 434 -24.24 11.44 34.95
C GLU A 434 -24.15 12.74 35.77
N ARG A 435 -22.93 13.23 36.04
CA ARG A 435 -22.72 14.38 36.94
C ARG A 435 -23.08 15.72 36.31
N CYS A 436 -22.92 15.86 35.00
CA CYS A 436 -23.25 17.09 34.28
C CYS A 436 -24.69 17.10 33.72
N GLY A 437 -25.46 16.03 33.92
CA GLY A 437 -26.84 15.92 33.42
C GLY A 437 -26.94 15.88 31.89
N LEU A 438 -25.95 15.28 31.22
CA LEU A 438 -25.88 15.18 29.77
C LEU A 438 -26.40 13.83 29.29
N THR A 439 -26.80 13.77 28.02
CA THR A 439 -27.28 12.55 27.36
C THR A 439 -26.55 12.37 26.03
N GLY A 440 -26.11 11.15 25.73
CA GLY A 440 -25.41 10.80 24.49
C GLY A 440 -24.92 9.35 24.54
N SER A 441 -24.46 8.82 23.40
CA SER A 441 -23.80 7.50 23.39
C SER A 441 -22.42 7.59 24.05
N THR A 442 -22.07 6.55 24.79
CA THR A 442 -20.73 6.31 25.36
C THR A 442 -20.12 5.04 24.77
N ASP A 443 -20.72 4.49 23.71
CA ASP A 443 -20.34 3.20 23.17
C ASP A 443 -18.96 3.28 22.51
N ILE A 444 -18.16 2.24 22.70
CA ILE A 444 -16.91 2.06 21.95
C ILE A 444 -17.26 1.57 20.55
N LEU A 445 -16.84 2.32 19.53
CA LEU A 445 -17.10 1.99 18.13
C LEU A 445 -16.23 0.80 17.67
N PRO A 446 -16.68 0.00 16.68
CA PRO A 446 -15.91 -1.13 16.17
C PRO A 446 -14.51 -0.74 15.70
N SER A 447 -13.50 -1.53 16.08
CA SER A 447 -12.12 -1.28 15.70
C SER A 447 -11.96 -1.29 14.18
N PRO A 448 -11.22 -0.33 13.58
CA PRO A 448 -10.90 -0.35 12.16
C PRO A 448 -9.75 -1.34 11.84
N ILE A 449 -9.30 -2.12 12.82
CA ILE A 449 -8.34 -3.22 12.65
C ILE A 449 -9.13 -4.53 12.62
N THR A 450 -9.05 -5.22 11.50
CA THR A 450 -9.48 -6.61 11.36
C THR A 450 -8.30 -7.50 11.75
N LEU A 451 -8.29 -7.95 13.00
CA LEU A 451 -7.36 -9.00 13.40
C LEU A 451 -7.71 -10.27 12.60
N PRO A 452 -6.72 -11.04 12.11
CA PRO A 452 -7.00 -12.34 11.54
C PRO A 452 -7.78 -13.17 12.56
N GLU A 453 -8.81 -13.87 12.10
CA GLU A 453 -9.55 -14.83 12.92
C GLU A 453 -8.54 -15.87 13.41
N GLU A 454 -8.31 -15.97 14.72
CA GLU A 454 -7.45 -17.02 15.28
C GLU A 454 -8.05 -18.36 14.86
N GLU A 455 -7.37 -19.09 13.98
CA GLU A 455 -7.74 -20.47 13.69
C GLU A 455 -7.73 -21.25 15.01
N GLU A 456 -8.81 -21.99 15.30
CA GLU A 456 -8.88 -22.75 16.54
C GLU A 456 -7.67 -23.69 16.67
N PRO A 457 -6.92 -23.64 17.78
CA PRO A 457 -5.72 -24.43 17.95
C PRO A 457 -6.05 -25.93 17.83
N ILE A 458 -5.52 -26.57 16.77
CA ILE A 458 -5.74 -27.99 16.50
C ILE A 458 -5.03 -28.82 17.58
N CYS A 459 -5.80 -29.60 18.35
CA CYS A 459 -5.24 -30.57 19.27
C CYS A 459 -4.88 -31.88 18.55
N LEU A 460 -3.64 -31.99 18.06
CA LEU A 460 -3.17 -33.12 17.22
C LEU A 460 -3.38 -34.50 17.87
N SER A 461 -3.25 -34.61 19.20
CA SER A 461 -3.47 -35.88 19.91
C SER A 461 -4.95 -36.24 20.04
N GLY A 462 -5.86 -35.26 19.93
CA GLY A 462 -7.27 -35.38 20.30
C GLY A 462 -7.52 -35.60 21.80
N ILE A 463 -6.50 -35.49 22.65
CA ILE A 463 -6.58 -35.74 24.09
C ILE A 463 -6.44 -34.42 24.82
N THR A 464 -7.37 -34.13 25.73
CA THR A 464 -7.30 -32.94 26.59
C THR A 464 -7.25 -33.30 28.07
N HIS A 465 -6.73 -32.38 28.88
CA HIS A 465 -6.70 -32.45 30.34
C HIS A 465 -7.33 -31.21 30.93
N THR A 466 -8.32 -31.39 31.80
CA THR A 466 -8.88 -30.28 32.58
C THR A 466 -8.08 -30.11 33.86
N THR A 467 -7.46 -28.95 34.04
CA THR A 467 -6.54 -28.70 35.16
C THR A 467 -7.27 -28.61 36.50
N VAL A 468 -6.63 -29.12 37.54
CA VAL A 468 -7.11 -29.02 38.93
C VAL A 468 -6.14 -28.22 39.80
N GLU A 469 -6.59 -27.80 40.98
CA GLU A 469 -5.73 -27.05 41.90
C GLU A 469 -4.51 -27.89 42.32
N GLY A 470 -3.31 -27.35 42.10
CA GLY A 470 -2.04 -28.02 42.36
C GLY A 470 -1.36 -28.62 41.13
N ASP A 471 -2.01 -28.59 39.96
CA ASP A 471 -1.39 -29.02 38.71
C ASP A 471 -0.20 -28.14 38.30
N THR A 472 0.84 -28.81 37.83
CA THR A 472 2.06 -28.26 37.21
C THR A 472 2.32 -28.96 35.89
N CYS A 473 3.11 -28.34 34.99
CA CYS A 473 3.49 -28.97 33.73
C CYS A 473 4.15 -30.34 33.98
N ASP A 474 4.98 -30.46 35.02
CA ASP A 474 5.63 -31.71 35.41
C ASP A 474 4.65 -32.76 35.93
N SER A 475 3.70 -32.38 36.77
CA SER A 475 2.72 -33.34 37.31
C SER A 475 1.83 -33.92 36.19
N ILE A 476 1.38 -33.07 35.27
CA ILE A 476 0.56 -33.47 34.13
C ILE A 476 1.40 -34.30 33.15
N ALA A 477 2.62 -33.86 32.84
CA ALA A 477 3.52 -34.57 31.93
C ALA A 477 3.89 -35.96 32.46
N GLN A 478 4.18 -36.11 33.76
CA GLN A 478 4.48 -37.40 34.36
C GLN A 478 3.26 -38.33 34.36
N ALA A 479 2.07 -37.80 34.68
CA ALA A 479 0.84 -38.59 34.70
C ALA A 479 0.45 -39.12 33.31
N ASN A 480 0.85 -38.42 32.25
CA ASN A 480 0.46 -38.72 30.87
C ASN A 480 1.61 -39.15 29.96
N SER A 481 2.82 -39.37 30.53
CA SER A 481 4.03 -39.74 29.77
C SER A 481 4.38 -38.75 28.65
N LEU A 482 4.43 -37.46 28.99
CA LEU A 482 4.68 -36.35 28.08
C LEU A 482 6.00 -35.64 28.43
N SER A 483 6.44 -34.75 27.54
CA SER A 483 7.42 -33.71 27.88
C SER A 483 6.70 -32.50 28.47
N SER A 484 7.18 -31.98 29.60
CA SER A 484 6.62 -30.76 30.21
C SER A 484 6.72 -29.56 29.26
N ALA A 485 7.83 -29.49 28.52
CA ALA A 485 8.03 -28.45 27.53
C ALA A 485 7.07 -28.55 26.36
N ALA A 486 6.78 -29.76 25.87
CA ALA A 486 5.81 -29.95 24.80
C ALA A 486 4.39 -29.57 25.26
N LEU A 487 4.05 -29.86 26.53
CA LEU A 487 2.78 -29.46 27.12
C LEU A 487 2.68 -27.94 27.23
N TYR A 488 3.72 -27.27 27.70
CA TYR A 488 3.79 -25.80 27.73
C TYR A 488 3.65 -25.20 26.34
N MET A 489 4.48 -25.65 25.40
CA MET A 489 4.55 -25.13 24.03
C MET A 489 3.25 -25.35 23.24
N GLY A 490 2.50 -26.41 23.54
CA GLY A 490 1.19 -26.65 22.92
C GLY A 490 0.04 -25.87 23.54
N ASN A 491 0.27 -25.12 24.64
CA ASN A 491 -0.78 -24.43 25.40
C ASN A 491 -0.32 -23.07 25.94
N GLN A 492 0.54 -22.37 25.20
CA GLN A 492 1.22 -21.16 25.68
C GLN A 492 0.26 -20.02 26.04
N ASP A 493 -0.90 -19.96 25.38
CA ASP A 493 -1.92 -18.94 25.62
C ASP A 493 -2.64 -19.12 26.95
N GLN A 494 -2.65 -20.35 27.48
CA GLN A 494 -3.33 -20.71 28.74
C GLN A 494 -2.35 -20.92 29.90
N ILE A 495 -1.13 -21.39 29.62
CA ILE A 495 -0.13 -21.71 30.65
C ILE A 495 0.86 -20.55 30.81
N TYR A 496 0.58 -19.66 31.77
CA TYR A 496 1.49 -18.57 32.11
C TYR A 496 2.68 -19.00 32.99
N ASN A 497 2.52 -20.06 33.79
CA ASN A 497 3.54 -20.54 34.71
C ASN A 497 3.45 -22.07 34.90
N CYS A 498 4.46 -22.80 34.42
CA CYS A 498 4.50 -24.26 34.54
C CYS A 498 4.57 -24.80 35.97
N SER A 499 5.06 -24.00 36.93
CA SER A 499 5.15 -24.40 38.34
C SER A 499 3.83 -24.25 39.09
N LYS A 500 2.83 -23.56 38.51
CA LYS A 500 1.51 -23.36 39.12
C LYS A 500 0.48 -23.02 38.04
N ILE A 501 -0.27 -24.02 37.60
CA ILE A 501 -1.32 -23.86 36.59
C ILE A 501 -2.66 -23.56 37.29
N SER A 502 -3.43 -22.61 36.75
CA SER A 502 -4.78 -22.32 37.23
C SER A 502 -5.71 -23.52 37.00
N ALA A 503 -6.63 -23.77 37.93
CA ALA A 503 -7.64 -24.81 37.77
C ALA A 503 -8.69 -24.45 36.70
N ASN A 504 -9.38 -25.45 36.16
CA ASN A 504 -10.44 -25.36 35.14
C ASN A 504 -9.99 -24.86 33.76
N LEU A 505 -8.73 -25.01 33.40
CA LEU A 505 -8.24 -24.83 32.02
C LEU A 505 -8.36 -26.14 31.26
N ASN A 506 -8.69 -26.10 29.97
CA ASN A 506 -8.75 -27.29 29.11
C ASN A 506 -7.51 -27.30 28.20
N LEU A 507 -6.50 -28.08 28.60
CA LEU A 507 -5.22 -28.15 27.92
C LEU A 507 -5.21 -29.27 26.89
N CYS A 508 -4.70 -29.02 25.69
CA CYS A 508 -4.39 -30.06 24.73
C CYS A 508 -3.12 -30.80 25.18
N LEU A 509 -3.20 -32.12 25.34
CA LEU A 509 -2.03 -32.92 25.66
C LEU A 509 -1.24 -33.22 24.38
N PRO A 510 0.08 -32.97 24.30
CA PRO A 510 0.90 -33.43 23.19
C PRO A 510 0.94 -34.96 23.09
N LEU A 511 1.48 -35.49 21.99
CA LEU A 511 1.65 -36.94 21.83
C LEU A 511 2.60 -37.51 22.91
N PRO A 512 2.28 -38.67 23.51
CA PRO A 512 3.10 -39.25 24.57
C PRO A 512 4.38 -39.88 24.02
N CYS A 513 5.39 -39.97 24.88
CA CYS A 513 6.61 -40.71 24.65
C CYS A 513 6.65 -41.95 25.56
N SER A 514 7.19 -43.05 25.05
CA SER A 514 7.18 -44.34 25.76
C SER A 514 8.06 -44.38 27.01
N GLN A 515 9.00 -43.44 27.13
CA GLN A 515 9.88 -43.30 28.27
C GLN A 515 10.11 -41.83 28.56
N THR A 516 9.92 -41.43 29.82
CA THR A 516 10.19 -40.09 30.34
C THR A 516 11.31 -40.11 31.38
N TYR A 517 11.95 -38.96 31.59
CA TYR A 517 13.00 -38.77 32.58
C TYR A 517 12.81 -37.44 33.31
N ILE A 518 13.05 -37.42 34.61
CA ILE A 518 12.98 -36.21 35.42
C ILE A 518 14.40 -35.67 35.59
N LEU A 519 14.64 -34.48 35.05
CA LEU A 519 15.94 -33.80 35.10
C LEU A 519 16.42 -33.59 36.54
N GLN A 520 17.63 -34.09 36.86
CA GLN A 520 18.29 -33.90 38.15
C GLN A 520 19.28 -32.72 38.10
N PRO A 521 19.60 -32.06 39.24
CA PRO A 521 20.42 -30.83 39.26
C PRO A 521 21.81 -30.93 38.61
N ASP A 522 22.44 -32.09 38.65
CA ASP A 522 23.80 -32.31 38.11
C ASP A 522 23.80 -32.97 36.73
N ASP A 523 22.62 -33.20 36.13
CA ASP A 523 22.52 -33.84 34.84
C ASP A 523 23.04 -32.95 33.71
N THR A 524 23.70 -33.56 32.74
CA THR A 524 23.93 -32.98 31.43
C THR A 524 23.22 -33.85 30.40
N CYS A 525 23.06 -33.36 29.16
CA CYS A 525 22.53 -34.24 28.12
C CYS A 525 23.37 -35.52 27.97
N THR A 526 24.70 -35.42 28.10
CA THR A 526 25.59 -36.57 27.95
C THR A 526 25.44 -37.59 29.09
N THR A 527 25.19 -37.15 30.33
CA THR A 527 24.94 -38.09 31.44
C THR A 527 23.59 -38.78 31.28
N ILE A 528 22.55 -38.04 30.89
CA ILE A 528 21.21 -38.59 30.66
C ILE A 528 21.25 -39.60 29.51
N GLU A 529 21.82 -39.22 28.35
CA GLU A 529 21.94 -40.09 27.17
C GLU A 529 22.70 -41.37 27.52
N SER A 530 23.80 -41.27 28.26
CA SER A 530 24.57 -42.45 28.70
C SER A 530 23.80 -43.37 29.65
N VAL A 531 23.04 -42.83 30.60
CA VAL A 531 22.28 -43.63 31.57
C VAL A 531 21.05 -44.26 30.91
N ALA A 532 20.42 -43.55 29.99
CA ALA A 532 19.26 -44.01 29.23
C ALA A 532 19.61 -44.93 28.05
N SER A 533 20.90 -45.20 27.81
CA SER A 533 21.39 -45.98 26.65
C SER A 533 20.93 -45.40 25.30
N LEU A 534 20.90 -44.07 25.20
CA LEU A 534 20.56 -43.32 24.00
C LEU A 534 21.82 -42.99 23.19
N GLU A 535 21.66 -42.80 21.88
CA GLU A 535 22.72 -42.28 21.03
C GLU A 535 22.99 -40.80 21.33
N LEU A 536 24.22 -40.35 21.07
CA LEU A 536 24.60 -38.96 21.26
C LEU A 536 23.77 -38.07 20.31
N GLY A 537 22.84 -37.28 20.85
CA GLY A 537 21.91 -36.47 20.04
C GLY A 537 20.46 -36.73 20.37
N ASP A 538 20.13 -37.94 20.81
CA ASP A 538 18.76 -38.41 20.95
C ASP A 538 17.94 -37.60 21.96
N LEU A 539 18.54 -37.19 23.08
CA LEU A 539 17.80 -36.42 24.07
C LEU A 539 17.31 -35.08 23.50
N ARG A 540 18.16 -34.44 22.69
CA ARG A 540 17.82 -33.20 21.95
C ARG A 540 16.81 -33.49 20.85
N ALA A 541 16.95 -34.61 20.15
CA ALA A 541 16.01 -35.01 19.11
C ALA A 541 14.58 -35.19 19.66
N PHE A 542 14.44 -35.73 20.87
CA PHE A 542 13.13 -35.94 21.51
C PHE A 542 12.61 -34.71 22.29
N ASN A 543 13.48 -33.72 22.53
CA ASN A 543 13.17 -32.49 23.25
C ASN A 543 13.84 -31.30 22.54
N PRO A 544 13.29 -30.85 21.39
CA PRO A 544 13.95 -29.93 20.46
C PRO A 544 14.16 -28.50 21.00
N TRP A 545 13.63 -28.18 22.18
CA TRP A 545 13.92 -26.94 22.89
C TRP A 545 15.32 -26.94 23.52
N ILE A 546 15.94 -28.11 23.68
CA ILE A 546 17.32 -28.22 24.16
C ILE A 546 18.25 -27.82 23.02
N SER A 547 19.12 -26.86 23.29
CA SER A 547 20.07 -26.33 22.31
C SER A 547 21.04 -27.42 21.85
N PHE A 548 21.62 -27.22 20.67
CA PHE A 548 22.64 -28.13 20.13
C PHE A 548 23.81 -28.34 21.11
N ALA A 549 24.24 -27.28 21.81
CA ALA A 549 25.32 -27.33 22.80
C ALA A 549 24.87 -27.88 24.17
N CYS A 550 23.57 -28.13 24.38
CA CYS A 550 22.99 -28.49 25.68
C CYS A 550 23.30 -27.49 26.81
N ASP A 551 23.58 -26.24 26.47
CA ASP A 551 23.92 -25.19 27.44
C ASP A 551 22.68 -24.61 28.14
N ASN A 552 21.49 -24.85 27.61
CA ASN A 552 20.23 -24.33 28.12
C ASN A 552 19.41 -25.33 28.94
N LEU A 553 19.85 -26.59 29.09
CA LEU A 553 19.07 -27.68 29.68
C LEU A 553 18.44 -27.29 31.04
N HIS A 554 19.26 -26.82 31.98
CA HIS A 554 18.79 -26.42 33.31
C HIS A 554 18.00 -25.12 33.29
N ILE A 555 18.53 -24.09 32.62
CA ILE A 555 17.93 -22.75 32.63
C ILE A 555 16.53 -22.77 32.00
N ALA A 556 16.36 -23.45 30.86
CA ALA A 556 15.08 -23.55 30.20
C ALA A 556 14.12 -24.53 30.90
N SER A 557 14.61 -25.53 31.63
CA SER A 557 13.75 -26.42 32.43
C SER A 557 13.05 -25.72 33.61
N GLU A 558 13.60 -24.60 34.10
CA GLU A 558 12.93 -23.78 35.12
C GLU A 558 11.68 -23.07 34.56
N ILE A 559 11.62 -22.88 33.23
CA ILE A 559 10.48 -22.28 32.53
C ILE A 559 9.52 -23.38 32.06
N TYR A 560 10.06 -24.42 31.44
CA TYR A 560 9.28 -25.45 30.75
C TYR A 560 8.91 -26.68 31.60
N GLY A 561 9.47 -26.80 32.81
CA GLY A 561 9.40 -28.01 33.62
C GLY A 561 10.55 -28.98 33.34
N LYS A 562 10.64 -30.01 34.17
CA LYS A 562 11.77 -30.94 34.30
C LYS A 562 11.52 -32.34 33.71
N THR A 563 10.32 -32.63 33.23
CA THR A 563 9.98 -33.94 32.64
C THR A 563 10.33 -33.95 31.14
N LEU A 564 11.30 -34.77 30.77
CA LEU A 564 11.86 -34.93 29.43
C LEU A 564 11.39 -36.23 28.79
N CYS A 565 11.26 -36.26 27.47
CA CYS A 565 11.08 -37.50 26.73
C CYS A 565 12.44 -38.17 26.42
N LEU A 566 12.55 -39.48 26.66
CA LEU A 566 13.70 -40.30 26.25
C LEU A 566 13.43 -41.12 24.99
N THR A 567 12.25 -40.97 24.40
CA THR A 567 11.84 -41.63 23.14
C THR A 567 11.00 -40.66 22.30
N PRO A 568 10.85 -40.90 20.99
CA PRO A 568 10.02 -40.05 20.14
C PRO A 568 8.59 -39.90 20.66
N GLN A 569 8.09 -38.66 20.68
CA GLN A 569 6.68 -38.37 20.95
C GLN A 569 5.83 -38.93 19.81
N GLY A 570 4.84 -39.77 20.12
CA GLY A 570 4.04 -40.52 19.13
C GLY A 570 4.57 -41.91 18.77
N GLY A 571 5.73 -42.32 19.29
CA GLY A 571 6.30 -43.65 19.11
C GLY A 571 7.17 -43.82 17.85
N VAL A 572 7.71 -45.03 17.67
CA VAL A 572 8.61 -45.37 16.54
C VAL A 572 7.79 -45.97 15.39
N HIS A 573 7.73 -45.28 14.26
CA HIS A 573 7.08 -45.79 13.06
C HIS A 573 8.04 -46.69 12.26
N ASN A 574 7.78 -48.00 12.23
CA ASN A 574 8.47 -48.92 11.32
C ASN A 574 7.91 -48.75 9.90
N SER A 575 8.56 -47.94 9.07
CA SER A 575 8.33 -47.92 7.63
C SER A 575 8.81 -49.26 7.04
N SER A 576 7.87 -50.10 6.62
CA SER A 576 8.13 -51.41 6.01
C SER A 576 8.61 -51.29 4.55
N ALA A 577 9.47 -50.33 4.23
CA ALA A 577 10.01 -50.11 2.88
C ALA A 577 11.44 -50.69 2.75
N PRO A 578 11.81 -51.28 1.60
CA PRO A 578 13.09 -52.00 1.46
C PRO A 578 14.28 -51.05 1.67
N SER A 579 15.10 -51.37 2.66
CA SER A 579 16.34 -50.68 2.99
C SER A 579 17.40 -50.91 1.92
N ASN A 580 17.65 -49.91 1.06
CA ASN A 580 18.95 -49.75 0.44
C ASN A 580 19.71 -48.66 1.19
N GLY A 581 20.38 -49.08 2.26
CA GLY A 581 21.56 -48.44 2.85
C GLY A 581 21.47 -46.96 3.20
N SER A 582 20.73 -46.61 4.25
CA SER A 582 21.21 -45.64 5.25
C SER A 582 20.35 -45.75 6.51
N SER A 583 20.98 -45.53 7.66
CA SER A 583 20.45 -45.58 9.01
C SER A 583 19.12 -44.82 9.18
N THR A 584 18.18 -45.39 9.94
CA THR A 584 16.93 -44.75 10.40
C THR A 584 17.13 -43.86 11.64
N ALA A 585 18.34 -43.37 11.90
CA ALA A 585 18.51 -42.20 12.74
C ALA A 585 18.04 -40.95 11.95
N PRO A 586 17.29 -40.00 12.55
CA PRO A 586 17.19 -38.67 11.99
C PRO A 586 18.57 -38.02 12.07
N THR A 587 19.38 -38.22 11.03
CA THR A 587 20.45 -37.29 10.73
C THR A 587 19.81 -35.95 10.48
N ILE A 588 20.45 -34.87 10.91
CA ILE A 588 20.12 -33.49 10.47
C ILE A 588 20.25 -33.47 8.95
N SER A 589 19.16 -33.82 8.24
CA SER A 589 19.03 -33.59 6.82
C SER A 589 18.49 -32.18 6.74
N ASP A 590 19.31 -31.23 6.34
CA ASP A 590 18.92 -29.87 5.97
C ASP A 590 18.07 -29.83 4.69
N GLY A 591 17.50 -30.97 4.28
CA GLY A 591 16.80 -31.19 3.03
C GLY A 591 17.69 -31.41 1.80
N TYR A 592 19.01 -31.23 1.89
CA TYR A 592 19.91 -31.31 0.73
C TYR A 592 20.63 -32.65 0.59
N VAL A 593 21.21 -32.86 -0.59
CA VAL A 593 22.13 -33.97 -0.90
C VAL A 593 23.37 -33.47 -1.66
N TYR A 594 24.46 -34.25 -1.67
CA TYR A 594 25.70 -33.81 -2.32
C TYR A 594 25.76 -34.06 -3.82
N ALA A 595 25.00 -35.02 -4.34
CA ALA A 595 25.06 -35.41 -5.74
C ALA A 595 23.66 -35.62 -6.32
N ALA A 596 23.45 -35.16 -7.54
CA ALA A 596 22.22 -35.41 -8.28
C ALA A 596 22.16 -36.87 -8.76
N THR A 597 20.96 -37.42 -8.83
CA THR A 597 20.65 -38.73 -9.38
C THR A 597 19.57 -38.58 -10.44
N PRO A 598 19.63 -39.32 -11.56
CA PRO A 598 18.57 -39.25 -12.57
C PRO A 598 17.21 -39.66 -11.97
N PRO A 599 16.10 -39.05 -12.42
CA PRO A 599 14.76 -39.45 -12.00
C PRO A 599 14.47 -40.91 -12.40
N PRO A 600 13.54 -41.60 -11.72
CA PRO A 600 13.19 -42.98 -12.04
C PRO A 600 12.78 -43.16 -13.52
N THR A 601 13.12 -44.32 -14.10
CA THR A 601 12.83 -44.61 -15.51
C THR A 601 11.31 -44.64 -15.74
N ASN A 602 10.83 -43.84 -16.71
CA ASN A 602 9.40 -43.60 -17.02
C ASN A 602 8.63 -42.74 -16.00
N ALA A 603 9.30 -42.04 -15.09
CA ALA A 603 8.65 -41.07 -14.21
C ALA A 603 8.10 -39.85 -14.96
N THR A 604 6.92 -39.37 -14.56
CA THR A 604 6.38 -38.07 -15.00
C THR A 604 6.86 -37.01 -14.03
N ILE A 605 7.89 -36.25 -14.38
CA ILE A 605 8.44 -35.19 -13.50
C ILE A 605 7.43 -34.05 -13.40
N ALA A 606 7.17 -33.59 -12.18
CA ALA A 606 6.31 -32.44 -11.93
C ALA A 606 6.84 -31.17 -12.61
N GLU A 607 5.95 -30.35 -13.15
CA GLU A 607 6.33 -29.18 -13.94
C GLU A 607 7.28 -28.24 -13.15
N ASN A 608 8.33 -27.80 -13.84
CA ASN A 608 9.38 -26.92 -13.30
C ASN A 608 10.17 -27.47 -12.09
N SER A 609 10.01 -28.75 -11.72
CA SER A 609 10.80 -29.35 -10.66
C SER A 609 12.29 -29.40 -11.03
N THR A 610 13.17 -29.10 -10.07
CA THR A 610 14.61 -29.10 -10.35
C THR A 610 15.12 -30.49 -10.71
N ILE A 611 15.98 -30.56 -11.74
CA ILE A 611 16.67 -31.79 -12.15
C ILE A 611 17.97 -32.02 -11.37
N ASN A 612 18.47 -31.00 -10.68
CA ASN A 612 19.62 -31.11 -9.78
C ASN A 612 19.15 -31.69 -8.43
N CYS A 613 18.61 -32.90 -8.50
CA CYS A 613 17.99 -33.58 -7.39
C CYS A 613 18.61 -34.96 -7.19
N GLY A 614 18.98 -35.31 -5.96
CA GLY A 614 19.52 -36.63 -5.64
C GLY A 614 18.50 -37.58 -5.00
N ARG A 615 17.30 -37.11 -4.66
CA ARG A 615 16.19 -37.94 -4.15
C ARG A 615 14.86 -37.52 -4.77
N TRP A 616 14.13 -38.48 -5.32
CA TRP A 616 12.86 -38.27 -6.02
C TRP A 616 11.72 -39.00 -5.30
N TYR A 617 10.53 -38.42 -5.34
CA TYR A 617 9.31 -38.99 -4.75
C TYR A 617 8.14 -38.92 -5.72
N GLU A 618 7.50 -40.06 -6.00
CA GLU A 618 6.28 -40.12 -6.82
C GLU A 618 5.04 -40.03 -5.91
N ALA A 619 4.22 -39.00 -6.12
CA ALA A 619 3.03 -38.76 -5.30
C ALA A 619 1.94 -39.80 -5.59
N VAL A 620 1.37 -40.38 -4.52
CA VAL A 620 0.24 -41.31 -4.60
C VAL A 620 -1.06 -40.68 -4.10
N GLY A 621 -2.21 -41.29 -4.41
CA GLY A 621 -3.55 -40.69 -4.30
C GLY A 621 -4.04 -40.24 -2.92
N ASN A 622 -3.24 -40.41 -1.85
CA ASN A 622 -3.55 -39.98 -0.49
C ASN A 622 -2.39 -39.22 0.18
N ASP A 623 -1.34 -38.85 -0.55
CA ASP A 623 -0.23 -38.11 0.04
C ASP A 623 -0.63 -36.67 0.37
N THR A 624 -0.05 -36.14 1.45
CA THR A 624 -0.04 -34.70 1.74
C THR A 624 1.39 -34.17 1.64
N CYS A 625 1.55 -32.87 1.36
CA CYS A 625 2.89 -32.29 1.32
C CYS A 625 3.62 -32.45 2.67
N ALA A 626 2.90 -32.32 3.78
CA ALA A 626 3.46 -32.53 5.11
C ALA A 626 4.00 -33.96 5.28
N GLU A 627 3.26 -34.97 4.84
CA GLU A 627 3.74 -36.36 4.87
C GLU A 627 4.97 -36.58 3.98
N ILE A 628 5.01 -36.01 2.78
CA ILE A 628 6.15 -36.16 1.87
C ILE A 628 7.40 -35.48 2.45
N CYS A 629 7.25 -34.27 2.99
CA CYS A 629 8.31 -33.52 3.66
C CYS A 629 8.90 -34.32 4.83
N VAL A 630 8.04 -34.87 5.70
CA VAL A 630 8.44 -35.68 6.85
C VAL A 630 9.10 -37.00 6.41
N LYS A 631 8.50 -37.73 5.46
CA LYS A 631 9.04 -38.99 4.94
C LYS A 631 10.41 -38.81 4.27
N SER A 632 10.64 -37.64 3.65
CA SER A 632 11.84 -37.37 2.84
C SER A 632 12.90 -36.52 3.53
N GLY A 633 12.60 -35.99 4.72
CA GLY A 633 13.52 -35.14 5.48
C GLY A 633 13.85 -33.82 4.78
N ILE A 634 12.86 -33.19 4.15
CA ILE A 634 12.96 -31.88 3.47
C ILE A 634 11.97 -30.89 4.11
N THR A 635 12.37 -29.63 4.29
CA THR A 635 11.48 -28.61 4.87
C THR A 635 10.42 -28.19 3.85
N SER A 636 9.22 -27.81 4.33
CA SER A 636 8.14 -27.33 3.46
C SER A 636 8.58 -26.16 2.55
N PRO A 637 9.28 -25.12 3.05
CA PRO A 637 9.76 -24.03 2.20
C PRO A 637 10.73 -24.50 1.11
N LEU A 638 11.64 -25.44 1.43
CA LEU A 638 12.59 -25.97 0.44
C LEU A 638 11.87 -26.87 -0.57
N PHE A 639 10.91 -27.67 -0.13
CA PHE A 639 10.15 -28.58 -1.00
C PHE A 639 9.34 -27.83 -2.05
N VAL A 640 8.66 -26.74 -1.67
CA VAL A 640 7.94 -25.89 -2.62
C VAL A 640 8.91 -25.12 -3.54
N ALA A 641 10.03 -24.63 -3.00
CA ALA A 641 11.02 -23.89 -3.80
C ALA A 641 11.64 -24.72 -4.93
N VAL A 642 11.87 -26.01 -4.71
CA VAL A 642 12.48 -26.91 -5.70
C VAL A 642 11.46 -27.62 -6.60
N ASN A 643 10.16 -27.45 -6.32
CA ASN A 643 9.04 -27.95 -7.12
C ASN A 643 7.98 -26.84 -7.33
N PRO A 644 8.23 -25.87 -8.22
CA PRO A 644 7.41 -24.67 -8.37
C PRO A 644 5.99 -24.90 -8.89
N SER A 645 5.63 -26.13 -9.29
CA SER A 645 4.24 -26.49 -9.56
C SER A 645 3.38 -26.58 -8.30
N LEU A 646 4.00 -26.62 -7.12
CA LEU A 646 3.31 -26.65 -5.82
C LEU A 646 3.03 -25.22 -5.34
N ASP A 647 1.83 -25.00 -4.83
CA ASP A 647 1.41 -23.76 -4.22
C ASP A 647 2.00 -23.63 -2.81
N SER A 648 2.53 -22.46 -2.47
CA SER A 648 3.18 -22.23 -1.16
C SER A 648 2.20 -22.08 0.00
N MET A 649 0.93 -21.75 -0.27
CA MET A 649 -0.14 -21.62 0.72
C MET A 649 -1.02 -22.88 0.78
N ASP A 650 -1.21 -23.59 -0.33
CA ASP A 650 -1.97 -24.85 -0.39
C ASP A 650 -1.23 -25.95 -1.19
N CYS A 651 -0.07 -26.33 -0.66
CA CYS A 651 0.79 -27.34 -1.27
C CYS A 651 0.09 -28.69 -1.48
N THR A 652 -0.77 -29.11 -0.54
CA THR A 652 -1.42 -30.42 -0.64
C THR A 652 -2.47 -30.44 -1.75
N ALA A 653 -3.23 -29.35 -1.97
CA ALA A 653 -4.19 -29.29 -3.07
C ALA A 653 -3.54 -29.23 -4.46
N SER A 654 -2.29 -28.73 -4.54
CA SER A 654 -1.50 -28.63 -5.77
C SER A 654 -0.65 -29.89 -6.07
N LEU A 655 -0.72 -30.90 -5.20
CA LEU A 655 -0.05 -32.19 -5.41
C LEU A 655 -0.83 -33.04 -6.43
N HIS A 656 -0.16 -33.49 -7.49
CA HIS A 656 -0.76 -34.32 -8.53
C HIS A 656 -0.31 -35.78 -8.40
N THR A 657 -1.27 -36.69 -8.25
CA THR A 657 -1.01 -38.14 -8.21
C THR A 657 -0.34 -38.62 -9.50
N GLY A 658 0.72 -39.42 -9.37
CA GLY A 658 1.52 -39.95 -10.47
C GLY A 658 2.62 -39.01 -10.96
N TRP A 659 2.75 -37.81 -10.37
CA TRP A 659 3.87 -36.91 -10.63
C TRP A 659 5.03 -37.19 -9.67
N THR A 660 6.24 -37.00 -10.17
CA THR A 660 7.49 -37.20 -9.43
C THR A 660 8.12 -35.84 -9.10
N TYR A 661 8.31 -35.60 -7.81
CA TYR A 661 8.82 -34.37 -7.22
C TYR A 661 10.24 -34.56 -6.67
N CYS A 662 11.04 -33.50 -6.68
CA CYS A 662 12.33 -33.46 -6.04
C CYS A 662 12.17 -33.32 -4.51
N VAL A 663 12.70 -34.27 -3.74
CA VAL A 663 12.65 -34.28 -2.27
C VAL A 663 14.04 -34.28 -1.62
N GLY A 664 15.07 -34.02 -2.43
CA GLY A 664 16.45 -33.90 -1.99
C GLY A 664 17.29 -33.17 -3.04
N PRO A 665 17.16 -31.83 -3.16
CA PRO A 665 17.96 -31.03 -4.08
C PRO A 665 19.45 -31.07 -3.72
N THR A 666 20.33 -30.90 -4.71
CA THR A 666 21.75 -30.66 -4.41
C THR A 666 21.94 -29.28 -3.78
N TYR A 667 23.03 -29.04 -3.04
CA TYR A 667 23.37 -27.68 -2.58
C TYR A 667 23.52 -26.64 -3.70
N THR A 668 23.66 -27.11 -4.93
CA THR A 668 23.80 -26.32 -6.15
C THR A 668 22.54 -26.33 -7.02
N TRP A 669 21.38 -26.72 -6.48
CA TRP A 669 20.15 -26.90 -7.28
C TRP A 669 19.71 -25.63 -8.01
N ASN A 670 20.04 -24.46 -7.45
CA ASN A 670 19.72 -23.14 -8.00
C ASN A 670 20.92 -22.50 -8.74
N LEU A 671 22.01 -23.23 -9.00
CA LEU A 671 23.11 -22.73 -9.81
C LEU A 671 22.85 -23.06 -11.28
N THR A 672 22.73 -22.03 -12.12
CA THR A 672 22.74 -22.16 -13.57
C THR A 672 24.15 -22.54 -14.03
N SER A 673 24.33 -23.75 -14.57
CA SER A 673 25.64 -24.25 -15.00
C SER A 673 26.22 -23.41 -16.14
N THR A 674 27.28 -22.66 -15.85
CA THR A 674 28.42 -22.51 -16.76
C THR A 674 29.65 -23.03 -16.02
N ASP A 675 30.45 -23.83 -16.72
CA ASP A 675 31.77 -24.35 -16.33
C ASP A 675 31.79 -25.76 -15.70
N ASP A 676 31.77 -26.76 -16.60
CA ASP A 676 32.54 -27.99 -16.43
C ASP A 676 34.03 -27.64 -16.56
N ASP A 677 34.77 -27.66 -15.45
CA ASP A 677 36.22 -27.88 -15.48
C ASP A 677 36.66 -28.76 -14.28
N PRO A 678 37.62 -29.69 -14.44
CA PRO A 678 37.93 -30.68 -13.41
C PRO A 678 38.80 -30.11 -12.28
N ILE A 679 38.46 -30.48 -11.05
CA ILE A 679 39.18 -30.18 -9.81
C ILE A 679 40.62 -30.74 -9.85
N PRO A 680 41.68 -29.95 -9.56
CA PRO A 680 43.01 -30.48 -9.31
C PRO A 680 43.18 -30.97 -7.85
N SER A 681 43.81 -32.13 -7.71
CA SER A 681 44.13 -32.81 -6.44
C SER A 681 45.08 -32.01 -5.52
N PRO A 682 45.07 -32.26 -4.19
CA PRO A 682 45.84 -31.47 -3.23
C PRO A 682 47.30 -31.94 -3.12
N SER A 683 48.25 -31.00 -3.20
CA SER A 683 49.62 -31.19 -2.72
C SER A 683 50.05 -30.08 -1.76
N SER A 684 50.33 -30.52 -0.52
CA SER A 684 51.23 -29.99 0.52
C SER A 684 51.79 -28.55 0.46
N SER A 685 51.51 -27.83 1.57
CA SER A 685 52.40 -26.98 2.37
C SER A 685 53.15 -25.81 1.74
N ALA A 686 52.81 -24.59 2.16
CA ALA A 686 53.76 -23.60 2.67
C ALA A 686 53.02 -22.47 3.41
N ALA A 687 53.47 -22.20 4.64
CA ALA A 687 53.05 -21.10 5.49
C ALA A 687 53.55 -19.75 4.98
N VAL A 688 52.80 -18.64 5.18
CA VAL A 688 53.36 -17.34 5.58
C VAL A 688 52.32 -16.50 6.36
N ALA A 689 52.70 -16.24 7.62
CA ALA A 689 52.49 -15.08 8.49
C ALA A 689 51.26 -14.16 8.38
N ALA A 690 50.55 -14.11 9.51
CA ALA A 690 49.74 -12.97 9.93
C ALA A 690 50.64 -11.79 10.35
N SER A 691 50.28 -10.57 9.94
CA SER A 691 50.72 -9.33 10.59
C SER A 691 49.51 -8.53 11.04
N SER A 692 49.46 -8.34 12.35
CA SER A 692 48.64 -7.41 13.13
C SER A 692 48.73 -5.96 12.65
N ALA A 693 47.64 -5.20 12.76
CA ALA A 693 47.59 -3.94 13.51
C ALA A 693 46.16 -3.40 13.63
N ALA A 694 45.88 -2.83 14.79
CA ALA A 694 44.62 -2.28 15.26
C ALA A 694 44.40 -0.81 14.86
N GLY A 695 43.19 -0.29 15.12
CA GLY A 695 42.84 1.14 15.12
C GLY A 695 41.35 1.35 14.86
N VAL A 696 40.46 1.26 15.86
CA VAL A 696 39.93 2.39 16.68
C VAL A 696 39.19 3.42 15.82
N TRP A 697 37.85 3.42 15.85
CA TRP A 697 36.98 4.20 16.76
C TRP A 697 35.65 3.46 16.96
#